data_AF-A0A2W6CC09-F1
#
_entry.id   AF-A0A2W6CC09-F1
#
_cell.length_a   1.000
_cell.length_b   1.000
_cell.length_c   1.000
_cell.angle_alpha   90.00
_cell.angle_beta   90.00
_cell.angle_gamma   90.00
#
_symmetry.space_group_name_H-M   'P 1'
#
loop_
_entity.id
_entity.type
_entity.pdbx_description
1 polymer ?
#
loop_
_entity_poly.entity_id
_entity_poly.type
_entity_poly.pdbx_seq_one_letter_code
_entity_poly.pdbx_strand_id
1 'polypeptide(L)'
;MFPVWLPGVGDLTMSSSCSARRAGLTGLRLRCGHPVRSRPECSNDDSAMSSMPSATASRLDHRYWMHTLARGLPWLAAVVIGAGVAQPHYLRVALLVPLVLIALALAQRAPGAVIVGAFLVLPMLGLIRRVVNGASGSVSKDPLLLILPAVVGVLLLVASRHHPLSYPTQMTRAVLVLCALSVAAAFNPLQGGLLVGLSGLLFLLVPVLWFWIGRTLVTDKLLKRLLCVVAGLGVPVAIYGLAQSLIGLPSFDKAYVAGAISQYHALDVGGTVRAFGPLTSAFEYAAYLGCALLIWFLLAIHSRWRLVALPVIALLGYALVLASSRAIVVLTVVSLALVIAARRRARLSLAILAGLGLVTVLSLGLSQVSKATHAGSSTGALVQHQVAGLANPFNPKDSTLGTHLGEIVNGLRLTALNPIGRGPGAVNLGAVKYGGAVAATESDPSNAGVALGVPGLVCYLIIAVVGARSAYRRARSRRDLCSLATLGLLSVLALQWLNGGQYAVAPIPWLVLGWLDAPTSHGDGTSLARLPTSSTTQSNSTSRRRTDRGRVDPSEVVPSRLLEVLGRRRWFVAAVAILTTGFALGASLSQSPVYTATAQILLAPTESQTVVAAGLRRTIAPPDVSNQVPVVQSSPVQDEVRKRLGSVPPVLVSEVGSSQVIKVQAAGSTPAAAASIANAYAKAYVLYNQAATSNQLTAIADKVSRQVSVVQHRIVDLTAQLSDPAFVASPAAGAARAEQGNLIGQQLVLQQSLASLQLDQVLSRGSASVSAPATANPRAVSPDPARSAIVGLGVGLLLGGGLALLLGNLDRSVSLPDDVSRGRQGISTLAAIPRFTLQEPEKGMLVHPEMASGPTVRRAFQGLWESLQVIGMDRPLGVISITSSLVNEGKTTTVAGLAAVLAETGRRVAVIDCDLRRPRLHQRLGLANTVGLTSVLVGDVSLSAAIQQVPGQANLMLLASGPVPPNPAELLAGQRMSEVLIAMQRRVDVVLIDTPPVLSATDAALVSSQVDGTVLVVAAGRTTQPQMSHSIELLAQVSAPLLGVVLNGLAPRPLSRIAGFLARSVPKHPDLPRYRRRVRRPWLVSPRL
;
A
#
# COMPACT_ATOMS: atom_id res chain seq x y z
N MET A 1 -37.95 -28.13 -28.08
CA MET A 1 -38.48 -28.83 -29.27
C MET A 1 -37.33 -28.99 -30.28
N PHE A 2 -37.24 -30.17 -30.90
CA PHE A 2 -36.39 -30.51 -32.07
C PHE A 2 -36.92 -29.83 -33.37
N PRO A 3 -36.31 -29.90 -34.59
CA PRO A 3 -35.47 -30.96 -35.22
C PRO A 3 -34.21 -30.42 -36.02
N VAL A 4 -33.34 -31.12 -36.78
CA VAL A 4 -33.02 -32.57 -37.05
C VAL A 4 -31.49 -32.75 -37.42
N TRP A 5 -31.14 -33.79 -38.17
CA TRP A 5 -29.84 -34.41 -38.54
C TRP A 5 -28.97 -33.83 -39.70
N LEU A 6 -27.75 -34.42 -39.80
CA LEU A 6 -26.82 -34.67 -40.94
C LEU A 6 -27.44 -35.55 -42.09
N PRO A 7 -26.78 -35.99 -43.21
CA PRO A 7 -25.32 -36.00 -43.57
C PRO A 7 -24.90 -35.75 -45.07
N GLY A 8 -23.58 -35.69 -45.32
CA GLY A 8 -22.91 -36.52 -46.36
C GLY A 8 -22.52 -35.97 -47.76
N VAL A 9 -21.46 -36.59 -48.34
CA VAL A 9 -20.95 -36.54 -49.75
C VAL A 9 -20.26 -35.22 -50.19
N GLY A 10 -19.13 -35.19 -50.92
CA GLY A 10 -18.18 -36.26 -51.33
C GLY A 10 -17.18 -35.80 -52.42
N ASP A 11 -15.90 -36.19 -52.27
CA ASP A 11 -14.80 -36.38 -53.25
C ASP A 11 -14.41 -35.36 -54.36
N LEU A 12 -13.20 -35.63 -54.92
CA LEU A 12 -12.62 -35.17 -56.20
C LEU A 12 -12.00 -33.73 -56.24
N THR A 13 -10.82 -33.46 -56.83
CA THR A 13 -9.63 -34.28 -57.23
C THR A 13 -8.46 -33.35 -57.59
N MET A 14 -7.23 -33.89 -57.60
CA MET A 14 -6.08 -33.48 -58.44
C MET A 14 -5.45 -32.07 -58.26
N SER A 15 -4.21 -31.80 -58.69
CA SER A 15 -2.96 -32.60 -58.69
C SER A 15 -1.80 -31.74 -59.22
N SER A 16 -0.57 -31.96 -58.73
CA SER A 16 0.69 -31.73 -59.47
C SER A 16 1.04 -30.26 -59.83
N SER A 17 2.28 -29.87 -60.16
CA SER A 17 3.64 -30.39 -59.86
C SER A 17 4.69 -29.34 -60.30
N CYS A 18 5.97 -29.59 -59.97
CA CYS A 18 7.17 -29.06 -60.68
C CYS A 18 7.47 -27.54 -60.61
N SER A 19 8.73 -27.07 -60.73
CA SER A 19 10.06 -27.74 -60.67
C SER A 19 11.21 -26.71 -60.54
N ALA A 20 12.45 -27.22 -60.34
CA ALA A 20 13.75 -26.61 -60.69
C ALA A 20 14.26 -25.39 -59.87
N ARG A 21 15.59 -25.13 -59.71
CA ARG A 21 16.85 -25.89 -59.92
C ARG A 21 18.00 -25.19 -59.14
N ARG A 22 19.06 -25.95 -58.78
CA ARG A 22 20.54 -25.66 -58.73
C ARG A 22 21.06 -24.20 -58.58
N ALA A 23 22.21 -23.89 -57.96
CA ALA A 23 23.29 -24.66 -57.30
C ALA A 23 24.24 -23.71 -56.51
N GLY A 24 25.19 -24.25 -55.73
CA GLY A 24 26.31 -23.52 -55.11
C GLY A 24 27.16 -24.42 -54.19
N LEU A 25 28.47 -24.50 -54.40
CA LEU A 25 29.37 -25.54 -53.88
C LEU A 25 30.40 -25.05 -52.83
N THR A 26 31.16 -26.00 -52.27
CA THR A 26 32.36 -25.92 -51.38
C THR A 26 32.09 -25.87 -49.85
N GLY A 27 32.81 -26.62 -49.00
CA GLY A 27 33.79 -27.70 -49.23
C GLY A 27 34.41 -28.27 -47.92
N LEU A 28 34.99 -29.49 -48.01
CA LEU A 28 35.73 -30.26 -46.96
C LEU A 28 34.90 -30.87 -45.80
N ARG A 29 34.81 -32.21 -45.63
CA ARG A 29 35.79 -33.27 -45.21
C ARG A 29 36.00 -33.30 -43.67
N LEU A 30 36.02 -34.41 -42.92
CA LEU A 30 35.90 -35.87 -43.17
C LEU A 30 35.62 -36.64 -41.84
N ARG A 31 34.89 -37.79 -41.89
CA ARG A 31 35.02 -39.03 -41.05
C ARG A 31 34.90 -38.94 -39.51
N CYS A 32 34.62 -40.02 -38.75
CA CYS A 32 33.85 -41.27 -38.90
C CYS A 32 33.67 -41.86 -37.48
N GLY A 33 32.57 -42.59 -37.19
CA GLY A 33 32.37 -43.18 -35.85
C GLY A 33 31.01 -43.85 -35.63
N HIS A 34 30.78 -44.99 -36.28
CA HIS A 34 29.63 -45.89 -36.13
C HIS A 34 29.87 -46.91 -34.97
N PRO A 35 28.97 -47.87 -34.61
CA PRO A 35 27.54 -48.07 -34.96
C PRO A 35 26.63 -48.65 -33.81
N VAL A 36 25.41 -49.08 -34.19
CA VAL A 36 24.49 -50.10 -33.58
C VAL A 36 23.78 -49.86 -32.23
N ARG A 37 22.43 -49.83 -32.27
CA ARG A 37 21.46 -50.75 -31.58
C ARG A 37 20.03 -50.25 -31.83
N SER A 38 19.28 -50.86 -32.76
CA SER A 38 18.40 -52.04 -32.59
C SER A 38 16.99 -51.70 -32.07
N ARG A 39 15.97 -51.85 -32.94
CA ARG A 39 14.55 -52.00 -32.54
C ARG A 39 14.33 -53.38 -31.89
N PRO A 40 13.23 -53.57 -31.16
CA PRO A 40 12.14 -54.39 -31.71
C PRO A 40 10.74 -53.75 -31.57
N GLU A 41 9.70 -54.52 -31.90
CA GLU A 41 8.37 -54.05 -32.31
C GLU A 41 7.26 -54.09 -31.24
N CYS A 42 6.15 -53.43 -31.62
CA CYS A 42 4.74 -53.51 -31.21
C CYS A 42 4.26 -54.58 -30.20
N SER A 43 3.34 -54.19 -29.31
CA SER A 43 1.92 -54.62 -29.40
C SER A 43 0.98 -53.94 -28.37
N ASN A 44 -0.29 -53.95 -28.76
CA ASN A 44 -1.56 -53.38 -28.27
C ASN A 44 -1.86 -53.18 -26.76
N ASP A 45 -2.59 -52.07 -26.52
CA ASP A 45 -3.87 -51.88 -25.80
C ASP A 45 -4.16 -52.31 -24.34
N ASP A 46 -4.99 -51.45 -23.75
CA ASP A 46 -5.92 -51.64 -22.63
C ASP A 46 -5.40 -52.11 -21.26
N SER A 47 -5.19 -51.12 -20.38
CA SER A 47 -5.98 -51.05 -19.13
C SER A 47 -5.90 -49.68 -18.47
N ALA A 48 -7.01 -49.24 -17.91
CA ALA A 48 -7.14 -47.92 -17.31
C ALA A 48 -6.56 -47.83 -15.89
N MET A 49 -6.35 -46.57 -15.48
CA MET A 49 -6.46 -46.07 -14.10
C MET A 49 -5.17 -45.99 -13.24
N SER A 50 -5.02 -44.84 -12.59
CA SER A 50 -3.99 -44.43 -11.60
C SER A 50 -2.60 -44.02 -12.13
N SER A 51 -2.40 -42.70 -12.28
CA SER A 51 -1.39 -41.95 -11.50
C SER A 51 -1.38 -40.45 -11.84
N MET A 52 -1.46 -39.59 -10.82
CA MET A 52 -1.15 -38.17 -10.97
C MET A 52 0.38 -37.97 -11.04
N PRO A 53 0.90 -37.18 -12.00
CA PRO A 53 2.25 -36.66 -11.92
C PRO A 53 2.34 -35.57 -10.85
N SER A 54 3.29 -35.74 -9.93
CA SER A 54 3.64 -34.79 -8.89
C SER A 54 4.13 -33.43 -9.45
N ALA A 55 4.10 -32.41 -8.59
CA ALA A 55 4.38 -31.02 -8.94
C ALA A 55 5.82 -30.77 -9.44
N THR A 56 6.04 -30.90 -10.75
CA THR A 56 7.12 -30.21 -11.47
C THR A 56 6.64 -28.81 -11.89
N ALA A 57 6.54 -27.91 -10.92
CA ALA A 57 6.12 -26.52 -11.12
C ALA A 57 7.20 -25.66 -11.82
N SER A 58 7.60 -26.03 -13.05
CA SER A 58 8.60 -25.28 -13.83
C SER A 58 8.46 -25.47 -15.34
N ARG A 59 7.27 -25.23 -15.90
CA ARG A 59 6.97 -24.89 -17.33
C ARG A 59 5.44 -24.86 -17.58
N LEU A 60 4.68 -24.05 -16.82
CA LEU A 60 3.31 -23.73 -17.21
C LEU A 60 3.35 -22.69 -18.34
N ASP A 61 2.79 -23.08 -19.47
CA ASP A 61 3.16 -22.56 -20.79
C ASP A 61 2.67 -21.12 -21.04
N HIS A 62 3.53 -20.29 -21.64
CA HIS A 62 3.20 -18.95 -22.10
C HIS A 62 2.06 -18.98 -23.13
N ARG A 63 1.91 -20.11 -23.85
CA ARG A 63 0.81 -20.38 -24.80
C ARG A 63 -0.56 -20.44 -24.13
N TYR A 64 -0.69 -21.00 -22.92
CA TYR A 64 -1.99 -21.18 -22.25
C TYR A 64 -2.65 -19.82 -21.92
N TRP A 65 -1.83 -18.84 -21.55
CA TRP A 65 -2.26 -17.46 -21.29
C TRP A 65 -2.71 -16.74 -22.56
N MET A 66 -1.96 -16.90 -23.66
CA MET A 66 -2.36 -16.36 -24.95
C MET A 66 -3.65 -17.00 -25.45
N HIS A 67 -3.85 -18.32 -25.31
CA HIS A 67 -5.12 -18.97 -25.65
C HIS A 67 -6.30 -18.52 -24.78
N THR A 68 -6.09 -18.29 -23.48
CA THR A 68 -7.17 -17.82 -22.59
C THR A 68 -7.59 -16.40 -22.94
N LEU A 69 -6.64 -15.49 -23.17
CA LEU A 69 -6.92 -14.13 -23.62
C LEU A 69 -7.52 -14.11 -25.03
N ALA A 70 -6.98 -14.86 -25.99
CA ALA A 70 -7.47 -14.92 -27.37
C ALA A 70 -8.89 -15.48 -27.49
N ARG A 71 -9.33 -16.34 -26.55
CA ARG A 71 -10.72 -16.82 -26.47
C ARG A 71 -11.64 -15.84 -25.71
N GLY A 72 -11.14 -15.09 -24.74
CA GLY A 72 -11.93 -14.13 -23.96
C GLY A 72 -12.14 -12.77 -24.64
N LEU A 73 -11.14 -12.27 -25.38
CA LEU A 73 -11.22 -10.96 -26.04
C LEU A 73 -12.37 -10.83 -27.04
N PRO A 74 -12.66 -11.83 -27.91
CA PRO A 74 -13.78 -11.76 -28.85
C PRO A 74 -15.14 -11.70 -28.15
N TRP A 75 -15.32 -12.44 -27.05
CA TRP A 75 -16.54 -12.37 -26.24
C TRP A 75 -16.70 -11.03 -25.54
N LEU A 76 -15.61 -10.46 -25.00
CA LEU A 76 -15.64 -9.14 -24.39
C LEU A 76 -15.96 -8.06 -25.44
N ALA A 77 -15.36 -8.13 -26.63
CA ALA A 77 -15.69 -7.26 -27.75
C ALA A 77 -17.17 -7.41 -28.18
N ALA A 78 -17.68 -8.63 -28.33
CA ALA A 78 -19.07 -8.88 -28.69
C ALA A 78 -20.07 -8.34 -27.66
N VAL A 79 -19.79 -8.50 -26.36
CA VAL A 79 -20.62 -7.95 -25.27
C VAL A 79 -20.58 -6.41 -25.26
N VAL A 80 -19.41 -5.81 -25.45
CA VAL A 80 -19.26 -4.34 -25.50
C VAL A 80 -19.94 -3.74 -26.73
N ILE A 81 -19.80 -4.37 -27.90
CA ILE A 81 -20.47 -3.97 -29.14
C ILE A 81 -21.99 -4.15 -29.01
N GLY A 82 -22.46 -5.30 -28.54
CA GLY A 82 -23.89 -5.58 -28.34
C GLY A 82 -24.54 -4.61 -27.35
N ALA A 83 -23.89 -4.33 -26.21
CA ALA A 83 -24.37 -3.35 -25.24
C ALA A 83 -24.36 -1.91 -25.78
N GLY A 84 -23.31 -1.53 -26.52
CA GLY A 84 -23.19 -0.22 -27.13
C GLY A 84 -24.22 0.06 -28.23
N VAL A 85 -24.57 -0.98 -29.02
CA VAL A 85 -25.61 -0.91 -30.06
C VAL A 85 -27.02 -0.95 -29.46
N ALA A 86 -27.26 -1.75 -28.41
CA ALA A 86 -28.58 -1.88 -27.81
C ALA A 86 -28.98 -0.64 -26.99
N GLN A 87 -28.16 -0.22 -26.02
CA GLN A 87 -28.48 0.89 -25.11
C GLN A 87 -27.20 1.61 -24.63
N PRO A 88 -26.84 2.78 -25.20
CA PRO A 88 -25.54 3.44 -24.98
C PRO A 88 -25.18 3.72 -23.52
N HIS A 89 -26.18 3.90 -22.64
CA HIS A 89 -25.96 4.16 -21.22
C HIS A 89 -25.37 2.97 -20.43
N TYR A 90 -25.48 1.73 -20.95
CA TYR A 90 -24.85 0.55 -20.32
C TYR A 90 -23.40 0.30 -20.75
N LEU A 91 -22.88 1.01 -21.77
CA LEU A 91 -21.53 0.79 -22.32
C LEU A 91 -20.41 0.80 -21.26
N ARG A 92 -20.50 1.69 -20.27
CA ARG A 92 -19.53 1.80 -19.16
C ARG A 92 -19.54 0.58 -18.24
N VAL A 93 -20.72 0.02 -17.97
CA VAL A 93 -20.91 -1.18 -17.13
C VAL A 93 -20.48 -2.43 -17.89
N ALA A 94 -20.81 -2.51 -19.19
CA ALA A 94 -20.39 -3.56 -20.10
C ALA A 94 -18.86 -3.64 -20.30
N LEU A 95 -18.13 -2.53 -20.10
CA LEU A 95 -16.66 -2.51 -20.03
C LEU A 95 -16.14 -2.92 -18.64
N LEU A 96 -16.73 -2.39 -17.56
CA LEU A 96 -16.29 -2.66 -16.18
C LEU A 96 -16.42 -4.14 -15.79
N VAL A 97 -17.61 -4.72 -15.96
CA VAL A 97 -17.94 -6.04 -15.39
C VAL A 97 -17.06 -7.16 -15.96
N PRO A 98 -16.87 -7.30 -17.29
CA PRO A 98 -15.98 -8.33 -17.85
C PRO A 98 -14.51 -8.15 -17.43
N LEU A 99 -14.01 -6.91 -17.34
CA LEU A 99 -12.63 -6.66 -16.88
C LEU A 99 -12.43 -7.11 -15.43
N VAL A 100 -13.40 -6.86 -14.55
CA VAL A 100 -13.35 -7.31 -13.15
C VAL A 100 -13.48 -8.82 -13.04
N LEU A 101 -14.34 -9.46 -13.83
CA LEU A 101 -14.48 -10.93 -13.86
C LEU A 101 -13.20 -11.62 -14.38
N ILE A 102 -12.57 -11.07 -15.43
CA ILE A 102 -11.26 -11.54 -15.92
C ILE A 102 -10.19 -11.36 -14.83
N ALA A 103 -10.13 -10.20 -14.19
CA ALA A 103 -9.18 -9.98 -13.09
C ALA A 103 -9.38 -10.98 -11.95
N LEU A 104 -10.63 -11.25 -11.54
CA LEU A 104 -10.99 -12.23 -10.52
C LEU A 104 -10.56 -13.66 -10.89
N ALA A 105 -10.86 -14.09 -12.12
CA ALA A 105 -10.52 -15.42 -12.62
C ALA A 105 -9.00 -15.63 -12.76
N LEU A 106 -8.26 -14.60 -13.20
CA LEU A 106 -6.81 -14.68 -13.39
C LEU A 106 -6.03 -14.50 -12.07
N ALA A 107 -6.53 -13.73 -11.10
CA ALA A 107 -5.78 -13.39 -9.88
C ALA A 107 -5.43 -14.61 -9.03
N GLN A 108 -6.27 -15.65 -9.01
CA GLN A 108 -5.97 -16.89 -8.29
C GLN A 108 -4.93 -17.78 -9.00
N ARG A 109 -4.73 -17.62 -10.32
CA ARG A 109 -3.85 -18.48 -11.14
C ARG A 109 -2.52 -17.82 -11.52
N ALA A 110 -2.52 -16.52 -11.83
CA ALA A 110 -1.32 -15.69 -11.92
C ALA A 110 -1.64 -14.25 -11.51
N PRO A 111 -1.53 -13.90 -10.21
CA PRO A 111 -1.74 -12.53 -9.76
C PRO A 111 -0.79 -11.54 -10.46
N GLY A 112 0.42 -11.98 -10.82
CA GLY A 112 1.35 -11.16 -11.59
C GLY A 112 0.86 -10.75 -12.98
N ALA A 113 0.00 -11.54 -13.64
CA ALA A 113 -0.61 -11.15 -14.91
C ALA A 113 -1.67 -10.06 -14.72
N VAL A 114 -2.44 -10.12 -13.63
CA VAL A 114 -3.42 -9.09 -13.25
C VAL A 114 -2.72 -7.78 -12.88
N ILE A 115 -1.60 -7.84 -12.15
CA ILE A 115 -0.78 -6.65 -11.84
C ILE A 115 -0.26 -6.00 -13.15
N VAL A 116 0.29 -6.79 -14.08
CA VAL A 116 0.71 -6.27 -15.40
C VAL A 116 -0.46 -5.68 -16.18
N GLY A 117 -1.62 -6.35 -16.19
CA GLY A 117 -2.84 -5.86 -16.83
C GLY A 117 -3.31 -4.52 -16.27
N ALA A 118 -3.25 -4.32 -14.94
CA ALA A 118 -3.58 -3.05 -14.32
C ALA A 118 -2.67 -1.91 -14.83
N PHE A 119 -1.34 -2.11 -14.85
CA PHE A 119 -0.39 -1.12 -15.37
C PHE A 119 -0.44 -0.93 -16.90
N LEU A 120 -1.11 -1.82 -17.65
CA LEU A 120 -1.45 -1.61 -19.06
C LEU A 120 -2.72 -0.75 -19.24
N VAL A 121 -3.77 -1.01 -18.43
CA VAL A 121 -5.08 -0.35 -18.57
C VAL A 121 -5.09 1.05 -17.95
N LEU A 122 -4.45 1.27 -16.80
CA LEU A 122 -4.52 2.55 -16.07
C LEU A 122 -4.04 3.76 -16.88
N PRO A 123 -2.91 3.73 -17.62
CA PRO A 123 -2.49 4.86 -18.46
C PRO A 123 -3.45 5.16 -19.61
N MET A 124 -4.31 4.21 -19.98
CA MET A 124 -5.31 4.34 -21.04
C MET A 124 -6.70 4.69 -20.51
N LEU A 125 -6.92 4.67 -19.18
CA LEU A 125 -8.22 4.90 -18.58
C LEU A 125 -8.77 6.29 -18.89
N GLY A 126 -7.91 7.32 -18.99
CA GLY A 126 -8.31 8.66 -19.42
C GLY A 126 -8.88 8.65 -20.85
N LEU A 127 -8.13 8.10 -21.80
CA LEU A 127 -8.54 7.96 -23.19
C LEU A 127 -9.83 7.13 -23.35
N ILE A 128 -9.92 5.98 -22.69
CA ILE A 128 -11.11 5.12 -22.71
C ILE A 128 -12.34 5.92 -22.25
N ARG A 129 -12.23 6.66 -21.14
CA ARG A 129 -13.33 7.49 -20.63
C ARG A 129 -13.71 8.61 -21.60
N ARG A 130 -12.76 9.25 -22.29
CA ARG A 130 -13.05 10.30 -23.29
C ARG A 130 -13.73 9.74 -24.54
N VAL A 131 -13.27 8.60 -25.06
CA VAL A 131 -13.90 7.90 -26.19
C VAL A 131 -15.33 7.46 -25.82
N VAL A 132 -15.52 6.86 -24.63
CA VAL A 132 -16.85 6.45 -24.16
C VAL A 132 -17.77 7.64 -23.90
N ASN A 133 -17.28 8.77 -23.39
CA ASN A 133 -18.06 10.01 -23.27
C ASN A 133 -18.54 10.50 -24.65
N GLY A 134 -17.68 10.44 -25.68
CA GLY A 134 -18.05 10.80 -27.05
C GLY A 134 -19.12 9.89 -27.67
N ALA A 135 -19.16 8.61 -27.26
CA ALA A 135 -20.11 7.63 -27.78
C ALA A 135 -21.42 7.50 -26.96
N SER A 136 -21.43 7.87 -25.68
CA SER A 136 -22.55 7.63 -24.75
C SER A 136 -23.01 8.84 -23.94
N GLY A 137 -22.44 10.02 -24.20
CA GLY A 137 -22.67 11.24 -23.41
C GLY A 137 -21.90 11.24 -22.08
N SER A 138 -21.92 12.38 -21.39
CA SER A 138 -21.33 12.52 -20.05
C SER A 138 -22.28 12.00 -18.97
N VAL A 139 -21.72 11.43 -17.89
CA VAL A 139 -22.49 10.91 -16.75
C VAL A 139 -21.87 11.42 -15.45
N SER A 140 -22.71 11.86 -14.51
CA SER A 140 -22.28 12.44 -13.23
C SER A 140 -21.44 11.45 -12.39
N LYS A 141 -21.87 10.18 -12.35
CA LYS A 141 -21.23 9.04 -11.68
C LYS A 141 -20.64 8.09 -12.71
N ASP A 142 -19.33 7.91 -12.70
CA ASP A 142 -18.61 7.18 -13.75
C ASP A 142 -18.09 5.82 -13.23
N PRO A 143 -18.75 4.68 -13.55
CA PRO A 143 -18.41 3.38 -12.96
C PRO A 143 -17.05 2.84 -13.43
N LEU A 144 -16.47 3.37 -14.52
CA LEU A 144 -15.12 3.01 -14.97
C LEU A 144 -14.03 3.34 -13.92
N LEU A 145 -14.31 4.25 -12.98
CA LEU A 145 -13.41 4.56 -11.86
C LEU A 145 -13.32 3.42 -10.83
N LEU A 146 -14.26 2.46 -10.85
CA LEU A 146 -14.27 1.30 -9.95
C LEU A 146 -13.35 0.15 -10.40
N ILE A 147 -12.77 0.22 -11.61
CA ILE A 147 -11.82 -0.79 -12.12
C ILE A 147 -10.64 -0.97 -11.15
N LEU A 148 -10.01 0.14 -10.74
CA LEU A 148 -8.82 0.10 -9.87
C LEU A 148 -9.13 -0.45 -8.46
N PRO A 149 -10.13 0.04 -7.71
CA PRO A 149 -10.53 -0.54 -6.43
C PRO A 149 -10.89 -2.03 -6.52
N ALA A 150 -11.61 -2.45 -7.56
CA ALA A 150 -12.00 -3.85 -7.74
C ALA A 150 -10.77 -4.76 -7.96
N VAL A 151 -9.85 -4.35 -8.86
CA VAL A 151 -8.59 -5.07 -9.10
C VAL A 151 -7.72 -5.12 -7.84
N VAL A 152 -7.61 -4.01 -7.09
CA VAL A 152 -6.88 -3.96 -5.81
C VAL A 152 -7.51 -4.89 -4.78
N GLY A 153 -8.84 -4.86 -4.59
CA GLY A 153 -9.54 -5.73 -3.65
C GLY A 153 -9.32 -7.22 -3.96
N VAL A 154 -9.40 -7.61 -5.23
CA VAL A 154 -9.10 -8.97 -5.70
C VAL A 154 -7.65 -9.35 -5.42
N LEU A 155 -6.69 -8.49 -5.76
CA LEU A 155 -5.26 -8.74 -5.51
C LEU A 155 -4.92 -8.81 -4.03
N LEU A 156 -5.57 -8.01 -3.17
CA LEU A 156 -5.42 -8.07 -1.71
C LEU A 156 -5.96 -9.36 -1.12
N LEU A 157 -7.06 -9.90 -1.66
CA LEU A 157 -7.63 -11.18 -1.23
C LEU A 157 -6.69 -12.35 -1.56
N VAL A 158 -5.94 -12.26 -2.66
CA VAL A 158 -4.85 -13.20 -2.97
C VAL A 158 -3.62 -12.94 -2.09
N ALA A 159 -3.21 -11.69 -1.92
CA ALA A 159 -2.07 -11.30 -1.09
C ALA A 159 -2.22 -11.71 0.38
N SER A 160 -3.42 -11.62 0.96
CA SER A 160 -3.69 -11.96 2.36
C SER A 160 -3.38 -13.43 2.68
N ARG A 161 -3.56 -14.34 1.71
CA ARG A 161 -3.19 -15.78 1.80
C ARG A 161 -1.69 -16.00 1.96
N HIS A 162 -0.85 -15.01 1.61
CA HIS A 162 0.60 -15.05 1.76
C HIS A 162 1.11 -14.37 3.04
N HIS A 163 0.21 -14.10 4.01
CA HIS A 163 0.51 -13.54 5.33
C HIS A 163 1.41 -12.26 5.29
N PRO A 164 0.95 -11.15 4.68
CA PRO A 164 1.73 -9.90 4.50
C PRO A 164 2.32 -9.31 5.79
N LEU A 165 1.69 -9.61 6.93
CA LEU A 165 1.98 -9.05 8.25
C LEU A 165 2.97 -9.89 9.08
N SER A 166 3.45 -11.05 8.61
CA SER A 166 4.31 -11.95 9.40
C SER A 166 5.63 -11.35 9.87
N TYR A 167 6.10 -10.26 9.23
CA TYR A 167 7.38 -9.60 9.55
C TYR A 167 7.24 -8.07 9.52
N PRO A 168 6.58 -7.44 10.51
CA PRO A 168 6.22 -6.03 10.44
C PRO A 168 7.44 -5.12 10.70
N THR A 169 7.94 -4.48 9.65
CA THR A 169 9.01 -3.47 9.71
C THR A 169 8.46 -2.13 10.22
N GLN A 170 9.33 -1.14 10.43
CA GLN A 170 8.89 0.24 10.72
C GLN A 170 8.01 0.80 9.60
N MET A 171 8.35 0.52 8.33
CA MET A 171 7.57 0.97 7.18
C MET A 171 6.24 0.21 7.09
N THR A 172 6.24 -1.12 7.27
CA THR A 172 5.00 -1.92 7.35
C THR A 172 4.00 -1.34 8.37
N ARG A 173 4.50 -0.95 9.55
CA ARG A 173 3.67 -0.38 10.64
C ARG A 173 3.15 1.01 10.29
N ALA A 174 4.00 1.89 9.78
CA ALA A 174 3.60 3.24 9.40
C ALA A 174 2.54 3.22 8.28
N VAL A 175 2.67 2.34 7.29
CA VAL A 175 1.64 2.14 6.25
C VAL A 175 0.35 1.58 6.84
N LEU A 176 0.42 0.61 7.75
CA LEU A 176 -0.78 0.06 8.42
C LEU A 176 -1.51 1.13 9.24
N VAL A 177 -0.79 1.98 9.97
CA VAL A 177 -1.39 3.12 10.69
C VAL A 177 -1.97 4.14 9.71
N LEU A 178 -1.29 4.46 8.61
CA LEU A 178 -1.82 5.36 7.56
C LEU A 178 -3.13 4.81 6.96
N CYS A 179 -3.20 3.51 6.65
CA CYS A 179 -4.43 2.84 6.20
C CYS A 179 -5.55 2.96 7.25
N ALA A 180 -5.26 2.68 8.53
CA ALA A 180 -6.26 2.75 9.60
C ALA A 180 -6.77 4.18 9.84
N LEU A 181 -5.87 5.17 9.84
CA LEU A 181 -6.22 6.59 9.90
C LEU A 181 -7.09 7.00 8.71
N SER A 182 -6.77 6.52 7.50
CA SER A 182 -7.56 6.81 6.30
C SER A 182 -9.01 6.34 6.44
N VAL A 183 -9.19 5.08 6.88
CA VAL A 183 -10.53 4.50 7.09
C VAL A 183 -11.28 5.22 8.21
N ALA A 184 -10.64 5.55 9.33
CA ALA A 184 -11.28 6.29 10.41
C ALA A 184 -11.68 7.71 9.98
N ALA A 185 -10.80 8.41 9.27
CA ALA A 185 -11.02 9.77 8.78
C ALA A 185 -12.14 9.85 7.70
N ALA A 186 -12.50 8.74 7.04
CA ALA A 186 -13.67 8.70 6.15
C ALA A 186 -15.01 8.95 6.86
N PHE A 187 -15.06 8.83 8.20
CA PHE A 187 -16.22 9.16 9.03
C PHE A 187 -16.15 10.58 9.62
N ASN A 188 -15.10 11.36 9.33
CA ASN A 188 -14.95 12.73 9.81
C ASN A 188 -16.09 13.62 9.24
N PRO A 189 -16.88 14.32 10.06
CA PRO A 189 -17.98 15.15 9.58
C PRO A 189 -17.51 16.41 8.82
N LEU A 190 -16.28 16.90 9.07
CA LEU A 190 -15.75 18.16 8.51
C LEU A 190 -15.55 18.16 6.99
N GLN A 191 -15.62 16.99 6.33
CA GLN A 191 -15.60 16.87 4.87
C GLN A 191 -16.97 16.95 4.21
N GLY A 192 -18.09 17.02 4.97
CA GLY A 192 -19.44 17.10 4.40
C GLY A 192 -20.20 15.76 4.29
N GLY A 193 -19.70 14.69 4.93
CA GLY A 193 -20.46 13.45 5.14
C GLY A 193 -19.78 12.17 4.63
N LEU A 194 -20.41 11.02 4.91
CA LEU A 194 -19.84 9.69 4.66
C LEU A 194 -19.59 9.40 3.17
N LEU A 195 -20.49 9.80 2.26
CA LEU A 195 -20.29 9.62 0.82
C LEU A 195 -19.07 10.40 0.32
N VAL A 196 -18.83 11.59 0.88
CA VAL A 196 -17.64 12.39 0.60
C VAL A 196 -16.38 11.66 1.09
N GLY A 197 -16.40 11.13 2.33
CA GLY A 197 -15.29 10.36 2.90
C GLY A 197 -14.98 9.06 2.13
N LEU A 198 -16.01 8.29 1.76
CA LEU A 198 -15.87 7.10 0.91
C LEU A 198 -15.32 7.45 -0.48
N SER A 199 -15.74 8.58 -1.06
CA SER A 199 -15.16 9.06 -2.33
C SER A 199 -13.69 9.45 -2.15
N GLY A 200 -13.28 10.00 -1.01
CA GLY A 200 -11.88 10.28 -0.67
C GLY A 200 -11.02 9.02 -0.54
N LEU A 201 -11.55 7.95 0.07
CA LEU A 201 -10.85 6.66 0.19
C LEU A 201 -10.45 6.07 -1.17
N LEU A 202 -11.26 6.29 -2.22
CA LEU A 202 -10.97 5.84 -3.58
C LEU A 202 -9.60 6.34 -4.09
N PHE A 203 -9.18 7.52 -3.63
CA PHE A 203 -7.98 8.20 -4.10
C PHE A 203 -6.85 8.20 -3.08
N LEU A 204 -7.16 8.17 -1.79
CA LEU A 204 -6.16 8.21 -0.72
C LEU A 204 -5.78 6.80 -0.25
N LEU A 205 -6.74 5.87 -0.09
CA LEU A 205 -6.48 4.53 0.41
C LEU A 205 -6.12 3.52 -0.69
N VAL A 206 -6.79 3.57 -1.84
CA VAL A 206 -6.58 2.58 -2.92
C VAL A 206 -5.15 2.57 -3.47
N PRO A 207 -4.46 3.72 -3.68
CA PRO A 207 -3.04 3.72 -4.03
C PRO A 207 -2.17 3.12 -2.92
N VAL A 208 -2.39 3.50 -1.65
CA VAL A 208 -1.63 3.00 -0.49
C VAL A 208 -1.70 1.48 -0.38
N LEU A 209 -2.85 0.89 -0.70
CA LEU A 209 -3.05 -0.57 -0.67
C LEU A 209 -2.14 -1.35 -1.63
N TRP A 210 -1.60 -0.73 -2.68
CA TRP A 210 -0.59 -1.35 -3.55
C TRP A 210 0.72 -1.71 -2.82
N PHE A 211 0.98 -1.11 -1.66
CA PHE A 211 2.07 -1.52 -0.77
C PHE A 211 2.00 -3.00 -0.39
N TRP A 212 0.81 -3.49 -0.03
CA TRP A 212 0.62 -4.87 0.40
C TRP A 212 0.76 -5.86 -0.78
N ILE A 213 0.27 -5.45 -1.96
CA ILE A 213 0.44 -6.18 -3.23
C ILE A 213 1.92 -6.26 -3.59
N GLY A 214 2.64 -5.13 -3.55
CA GLY A 214 4.09 -5.05 -3.78
C GLY A 214 4.90 -5.92 -2.83
N ARG A 215 4.52 -5.93 -1.53
CA ARG A 215 5.22 -6.65 -0.46
C ARG A 215 5.09 -8.19 -0.54
N THR A 216 4.05 -8.71 -1.18
CA THR A 216 3.75 -10.16 -1.19
C THR A 216 3.74 -10.81 -2.57
N LEU A 217 3.27 -10.10 -3.60
CA LEU A 217 3.03 -10.68 -4.94
C LEU A 217 4.10 -10.26 -5.97
N VAL A 218 4.91 -9.24 -5.66
CA VAL A 218 5.95 -8.74 -6.58
C VAL A 218 7.31 -9.35 -6.27
N THR A 219 7.82 -10.12 -7.24
CA THR A 219 9.20 -10.64 -7.26
C THR A 219 10.08 -9.76 -8.15
N ASP A 220 11.41 -9.86 -8.02
CA ASP A 220 12.37 -9.13 -8.87
C ASP A 220 12.12 -9.38 -10.38
N LYS A 221 11.70 -10.59 -10.75
CA LYS A 221 11.29 -10.94 -12.13
C LYS A 221 10.01 -10.22 -12.57
N LEU A 222 9.01 -10.10 -11.68
CA LEU A 222 7.77 -9.39 -11.99
C LEU A 222 7.99 -7.87 -12.03
N LEU A 223 8.73 -7.31 -11.07
CA LEU A 223 9.09 -5.89 -11.06
C LEU A 223 9.84 -5.52 -12.34
N LYS A 224 10.84 -6.31 -12.76
CA LYS A 224 11.53 -6.09 -14.04
C LYS A 224 10.58 -6.07 -15.24
N ARG A 225 9.58 -6.96 -15.28
CA ARG A 225 8.54 -6.95 -16.34
C ARG A 225 7.69 -5.69 -16.29
N LEU A 226 7.26 -5.26 -15.10
CA LEU A 226 6.49 -4.02 -14.92
C LEU A 226 7.26 -2.77 -15.36
N LEU A 227 8.56 -2.68 -15.01
CA LEU A 227 9.43 -1.61 -15.47
C LEU A 227 9.52 -1.57 -17.00
N CYS A 228 9.68 -2.73 -17.66
CA CYS A 228 9.65 -2.81 -19.12
C CYS A 228 8.28 -2.40 -19.72
N VAL A 229 7.17 -2.71 -19.06
CA VAL A 229 5.82 -2.32 -19.51
C VAL A 229 5.62 -0.81 -19.41
N VAL A 230 5.99 -0.19 -18.29
CA VAL A 230 5.91 1.27 -18.09
C VAL A 230 6.81 2.01 -19.11
N ALA A 231 8.05 1.53 -19.31
CA ALA A 231 8.96 2.09 -20.30
C ALA A 231 8.43 1.92 -21.74
N GLY A 232 7.89 0.75 -22.07
CA GLY A 232 7.32 0.44 -23.39
C GLY A 232 6.09 1.30 -23.71
N LEU A 233 5.16 1.44 -22.77
CA LEU A 233 3.99 2.31 -22.92
C LEU A 233 4.33 3.80 -22.94
N GLY A 234 5.44 4.21 -22.31
CA GLY A 234 5.91 5.60 -22.36
C GLY A 234 6.10 6.13 -23.79
N VAL A 235 6.48 5.27 -24.75
CA VAL A 235 6.70 5.66 -26.15
C VAL A 235 5.41 6.09 -26.87
N PRO A 236 4.35 5.26 -26.99
CA PRO A 236 3.09 5.70 -27.60
C PRO A 236 2.40 6.80 -26.78
N VAL A 237 2.55 6.82 -25.45
CA VAL A 237 2.08 7.92 -24.59
C VAL A 237 2.71 9.25 -25.03
N ALA A 238 4.04 9.28 -25.20
CA ALA A 238 4.77 10.46 -25.65
C ALA A 238 4.40 10.87 -27.08
N ILE A 239 4.33 9.92 -28.02
CA ILE A 239 3.96 10.20 -29.42
C ILE A 239 2.56 10.84 -29.48
N TYR A 240 1.60 10.34 -28.71
CA TYR A 240 0.25 10.88 -28.71
C TYR A 240 0.18 12.29 -28.08
N GLY A 241 0.89 12.55 -26.98
CA GLY A 241 0.96 13.90 -26.41
C GLY A 241 1.76 14.90 -27.27
N LEU A 242 2.77 14.43 -28.01
CA LEU A 242 3.45 15.22 -29.03
C LEU A 242 2.51 15.55 -30.20
N ALA A 243 1.69 14.60 -30.66
CA ALA A 243 0.66 14.87 -31.65
C ALA A 243 -0.36 15.92 -31.15
N GLN A 244 -0.84 15.80 -29.91
CA GLN A 244 -1.70 16.82 -29.28
C GLN A 244 -1.04 18.22 -29.26
N SER A 245 0.28 18.29 -29.07
CA SER A 245 1.05 19.55 -28.98
C SER A 245 1.38 20.17 -30.34
N LEU A 246 1.73 19.34 -31.33
CA LEU A 246 2.30 19.77 -32.62
C LEU A 246 1.27 19.79 -33.76
N ILE A 247 0.28 18.89 -33.73
CA ILE A 247 -0.77 18.73 -34.74
C ILE A 247 -2.10 19.28 -34.20
N GLY A 248 -2.30 19.21 -32.88
CA GLY A 248 -3.49 19.68 -32.17
C GLY A 248 -4.39 18.54 -31.68
N LEU A 249 -5.40 18.91 -30.89
CA LEU A 249 -6.31 17.96 -30.26
C LEU A 249 -7.27 17.29 -31.27
N PRO A 250 -7.46 15.96 -31.22
CA PRO A 250 -8.54 15.26 -31.93
C PRO A 250 -9.93 15.77 -31.55
N SER A 251 -10.94 15.53 -32.39
CA SER A 251 -12.32 16.01 -32.17
C SER A 251 -12.93 15.58 -30.83
N PHE A 252 -12.73 14.33 -30.41
CA PHE A 252 -13.21 13.83 -29.12
C PHE A 252 -12.48 14.45 -27.92
N ASP A 253 -11.18 14.74 -28.05
CA ASP A 253 -10.41 15.44 -27.02
C ASP A 253 -10.80 16.92 -26.96
N LYS A 254 -11.07 17.57 -28.10
CA LYS A 254 -11.63 18.93 -28.18
C LYS A 254 -12.99 19.01 -27.50
N ALA A 255 -13.89 18.05 -27.75
CA ALA A 255 -15.20 18.00 -27.12
C ALA A 255 -15.09 17.79 -25.59
N TYR A 256 -14.19 16.92 -25.14
CA TYR A 256 -13.88 16.75 -23.71
C TYR A 256 -13.35 18.05 -23.10
N VAL A 257 -12.38 18.71 -23.75
CA VAL A 257 -11.79 19.97 -23.28
C VAL A 257 -12.84 21.09 -23.25
N ALA A 258 -13.66 21.24 -24.28
CA ALA A 258 -14.75 22.25 -24.32
C ALA A 258 -15.76 22.08 -23.16
N GLY A 259 -16.10 20.83 -22.80
CA GLY A 259 -16.96 20.54 -21.64
C GLY A 259 -16.23 20.57 -20.29
N ALA A 260 -14.90 20.65 -20.26
CA ALA A 260 -14.07 20.60 -19.06
C ALA A 260 -13.38 21.94 -18.71
N ILE A 261 -13.28 22.88 -19.65
CA ILE A 261 -12.65 24.20 -19.42
C ILE A 261 -13.28 24.98 -18.27
N SER A 262 -14.59 24.81 -18.03
CA SER A 262 -15.31 25.40 -16.88
C SER A 262 -14.93 24.80 -15.51
N GLN A 263 -14.15 23.71 -15.47
CA GLN A 263 -13.75 23.01 -14.23
C GLN A 263 -12.24 22.78 -14.10
N TYR A 264 -11.47 22.90 -15.20
CA TYR A 264 -10.04 22.55 -15.25
C TYR A 264 -9.17 23.69 -15.81
N HIS A 265 -9.14 24.83 -15.13
CA HIS A 265 -8.31 25.99 -15.50
C HIS A 265 -6.81 25.68 -15.68
N ALA A 266 -6.29 24.60 -15.05
CA ALA A 266 -4.89 24.18 -15.16
C ALA A 266 -4.48 23.56 -16.51
N LEU A 267 -5.41 23.39 -17.45
CA LEU A 267 -5.12 22.86 -18.80
C LEU A 267 -4.64 23.93 -19.78
N ASP A 268 -4.98 25.21 -19.58
CA ASP A 268 -4.65 26.31 -20.48
C ASP A 268 -3.43 27.09 -19.96
N VAL A 269 -2.46 27.36 -20.84
CA VAL A 269 -1.37 28.32 -20.62
C VAL A 269 -1.33 29.28 -21.82
N GLY A 270 -1.70 30.54 -21.59
CA GLY A 270 -1.60 31.59 -22.61
C GLY A 270 -2.45 31.34 -23.87
N GLY A 271 -3.59 30.67 -23.74
CA GLY A 271 -4.45 30.28 -24.86
C GLY A 271 -4.05 28.96 -25.53
N THR A 272 -3.15 28.18 -24.90
CA THR A 272 -2.68 26.89 -25.43
C THR A 272 -2.93 25.76 -24.44
N VAL A 273 -3.57 24.69 -24.90
CA VAL A 273 -3.91 23.53 -24.06
C VAL A 273 -2.70 22.61 -23.93
N ARG A 274 -2.27 22.34 -22.68
CA ARG A 274 -1.19 21.40 -22.39
C ARG A 274 -1.55 19.97 -22.81
N ALA A 275 -0.60 19.24 -23.37
CA ALA A 275 -0.77 17.82 -23.65
C ALA A 275 -0.99 16.99 -22.38
N PHE A 276 -1.92 16.05 -22.45
CA PHE A 276 -2.25 15.09 -21.38
C PHE A 276 -2.17 13.63 -21.87
N GLY A 277 -1.89 13.41 -23.15
CA GLY A 277 -1.79 12.10 -23.76
C GLY A 277 -3.05 11.25 -23.49
N PRO A 278 -2.93 9.92 -23.30
CA PRO A 278 -4.06 9.09 -22.92
C PRO A 278 -4.44 9.18 -21.42
N LEU A 279 -3.69 9.94 -20.61
CA LEU A 279 -3.84 10.02 -19.16
C LEU A 279 -4.95 11.00 -18.75
N THR A 280 -5.19 11.13 -17.45
CA THR A 280 -6.33 11.90 -16.91
C THR A 280 -6.02 13.40 -16.72
N SER A 281 -4.73 13.77 -16.64
CA SER A 281 -4.29 15.17 -16.53
C SER A 281 -2.90 15.38 -17.15
N ALA A 282 -2.58 16.63 -17.51
CA ALA A 282 -1.25 17.01 -18.01
C ALA A 282 -0.12 16.75 -16.98
N PHE A 283 -0.43 16.87 -15.68
CA PHE A 283 0.53 16.53 -14.62
C PHE A 283 0.82 15.03 -14.58
N GLU A 284 -0.23 14.19 -14.60
CA GLU A 284 -0.08 12.74 -14.62
C GLU A 284 0.69 12.26 -15.86
N TYR A 285 0.42 12.88 -17.01
CA TYR A 285 1.18 12.66 -18.26
C TYR A 285 2.67 12.94 -18.08
N ALA A 286 3.04 14.13 -17.60
CA ALA A 286 4.43 14.47 -17.33
C ALA A 286 5.09 13.48 -16.35
N ALA A 287 4.41 13.16 -15.24
CA ALA A 287 4.92 12.22 -14.23
C ALA A 287 5.18 10.81 -14.81
N TYR A 288 4.28 10.32 -15.67
CA TYR A 288 4.45 9.06 -16.39
C TYR A 288 5.64 9.10 -17.37
N LEU A 289 5.81 10.19 -18.12
CA LEU A 289 6.98 10.39 -19.00
C LEU A 289 8.29 10.40 -18.21
N GLY A 290 8.36 11.10 -17.08
CA GLY A 290 9.54 11.10 -16.20
C GLY A 290 9.91 9.69 -15.72
N CYS A 291 8.91 8.87 -15.37
CA CYS A 291 9.11 7.47 -15.00
C CYS A 291 9.63 6.62 -16.17
N ALA A 292 9.04 6.76 -17.36
CA ALA A 292 9.48 6.04 -18.55
C ALA A 292 10.91 6.43 -18.98
N LEU A 293 11.23 7.74 -18.96
CA LEU A 293 12.55 8.28 -19.29
C LEU A 293 13.63 7.74 -18.37
N LEU A 294 13.38 7.76 -17.05
CA LEU A 294 14.26 7.15 -16.05
C LEU A 294 14.53 5.67 -16.32
N ILE A 295 13.50 4.88 -16.64
CA ILE A 295 13.67 3.44 -16.88
C ILE A 295 14.45 3.21 -18.18
N TRP A 296 14.17 3.97 -19.25
CA TRP A 296 14.95 3.90 -20.49
C TRP A 296 16.41 4.32 -20.30
N PHE A 297 16.68 5.34 -19.49
CA PHE A 297 18.04 5.73 -19.09
C PHE A 297 18.78 4.59 -18.37
N LEU A 298 18.12 3.89 -17.46
CA LEU A 298 18.70 2.72 -16.78
C LEU A 298 18.91 1.53 -17.74
N LEU A 299 18.00 1.30 -18.68
CA LEU A 299 18.17 0.29 -19.74
C LEU A 299 19.34 0.62 -20.68
N ALA A 300 19.54 1.90 -21.03
CA ALA A 300 20.68 2.37 -21.83
C ALA A 300 22.03 2.13 -21.13
N ILE A 301 22.03 2.21 -19.79
CA ILE A 301 23.22 2.06 -18.94
C ILE A 301 23.60 0.58 -18.71
N HIS A 302 22.62 -0.31 -18.60
CA HIS A 302 22.83 -1.72 -18.24
C HIS A 302 22.70 -2.72 -19.39
N SER A 303 22.38 -2.29 -20.62
CA SER A 303 21.96 -3.22 -21.68
C SER A 303 22.45 -2.92 -23.09
N ARG A 304 22.48 -3.97 -23.92
CA ARG A 304 22.72 -3.93 -25.38
C ARG A 304 21.76 -3.02 -26.16
N TRP A 305 20.65 -2.62 -25.54
CA TRP A 305 19.64 -1.74 -26.12
C TRP A 305 20.06 -0.26 -26.21
N ARG A 306 21.29 0.13 -25.87
CA ARG A 306 21.76 1.53 -25.84
C ARG A 306 21.46 2.30 -27.14
N LEU A 307 21.60 1.67 -28.31
CA LEU A 307 21.29 2.28 -29.62
C LEU A 307 19.80 2.62 -29.79
N VAL A 308 18.89 1.79 -29.23
CA VAL A 308 17.44 2.01 -29.25
C VAL A 308 17.02 2.97 -28.13
N ALA A 309 17.67 2.88 -26.97
CA ALA A 309 17.31 3.65 -25.80
C ALA A 309 17.63 5.15 -25.94
N LEU A 310 18.74 5.53 -26.59
CA LEU A 310 19.11 6.93 -26.79
C LEU A 310 18.06 7.77 -27.54
N PRO A 311 17.58 7.39 -28.75
CA PRO A 311 16.53 8.16 -29.44
C PRO A 311 15.21 8.15 -28.67
N VAL A 312 14.88 7.08 -27.95
CA VAL A 312 13.69 7.03 -27.10
C VAL A 312 13.80 7.98 -25.90
N ILE A 313 14.97 8.09 -25.25
CA ILE A 313 15.21 9.08 -24.18
C ILE A 313 15.07 10.50 -24.73
N ALA A 314 15.58 10.79 -25.93
CA ALA A 314 15.42 12.09 -26.56
C ALA A 314 13.94 12.42 -26.86
N LEU A 315 13.18 11.47 -27.42
CA LEU A 315 11.74 11.60 -27.65
C LEU A 315 10.95 11.86 -26.35
N LEU A 316 11.22 11.07 -25.31
CA LEU A 316 10.57 11.21 -24.00
C LEU A 316 10.95 12.54 -23.32
N GLY A 317 12.20 12.97 -23.44
CA GLY A 317 12.67 14.25 -22.91
C GLY A 317 12.02 15.44 -23.60
N TYR A 318 11.91 15.39 -24.93
CA TYR A 318 11.22 16.43 -25.72
C TYR A 318 9.72 16.50 -25.37
N ALA A 319 9.04 15.35 -25.29
CA ALA A 319 7.65 15.28 -24.86
C ALA A 319 7.43 15.80 -23.42
N LEU A 320 8.36 15.53 -22.51
CA LEU A 320 8.32 16.00 -21.12
C LEU A 320 8.54 17.52 -21.02
N VAL A 321 9.35 18.11 -21.91
CA VAL A 321 9.52 19.56 -22.00
C VAL A 321 8.27 20.25 -22.55
N LEU A 322 7.63 19.69 -23.57
CA LEU A 322 6.38 20.24 -24.11
C LEU A 322 5.16 20.05 -23.19
N ALA A 323 5.21 19.13 -22.22
CA ALA A 323 4.18 18.97 -21.19
C ALA A 323 4.04 20.18 -20.24
N SER A 324 4.98 21.14 -20.26
CA SER A 324 4.99 22.36 -19.43
C SER A 324 4.88 22.12 -17.90
N SER A 325 5.41 20.98 -17.41
CA SER A 325 5.37 20.57 -15.99
C SER A 325 6.75 20.68 -15.32
N ARG A 326 7.08 21.90 -14.88
CA ARG A 326 8.38 22.27 -14.30
C ARG A 326 8.81 21.37 -13.13
N ALA A 327 7.89 21.04 -12.23
CA ALA A 327 8.17 20.22 -11.04
C ALA A 327 8.67 18.81 -11.41
N ILE A 328 8.01 18.14 -12.36
CA ILE A 328 8.41 16.79 -12.80
C ILE A 328 9.75 16.83 -13.56
N VAL A 329 10.02 17.87 -14.33
CA VAL A 329 11.31 18.04 -15.02
C VAL A 329 12.45 18.12 -14.00
N VAL A 330 12.31 18.95 -12.96
CA VAL A 330 13.29 19.07 -11.87
C VAL A 330 13.43 17.74 -11.11
N LEU A 331 12.33 17.09 -10.71
CA LEU A 331 12.36 15.81 -10.01
C LEU A 331 12.99 14.68 -10.85
N THR A 332 12.81 14.70 -12.18
CA THR A 332 13.45 13.76 -13.11
C THR A 332 14.96 13.97 -13.16
N VAL A 333 15.43 15.23 -13.25
CA VAL A 333 16.86 15.57 -13.21
C VAL A 333 17.51 15.16 -11.87
N VAL A 334 16.85 15.46 -10.75
CA VAL A 334 17.30 15.05 -9.39
C VAL A 334 17.32 13.53 -9.25
N SER A 335 16.30 12.84 -9.77
CA SER A 335 16.22 11.37 -9.77
C SER A 335 17.39 10.73 -10.52
N LEU A 336 17.68 11.22 -11.74
CA LEU A 336 18.83 10.76 -12.53
C LEU A 336 20.15 10.96 -11.76
N ALA A 337 20.35 12.14 -11.14
CA ALA A 337 21.53 12.43 -10.33
C ALA A 337 21.66 11.48 -9.12
N LEU A 338 20.58 11.26 -8.36
CA LEU A 338 20.56 10.34 -7.21
C LEU A 338 20.90 8.91 -7.60
N VAL A 339 20.38 8.44 -8.74
CA VAL A 339 20.61 7.08 -9.25
C VAL A 339 22.03 6.90 -9.79
N ILE A 340 22.59 7.90 -10.49
CA ILE A 340 24.02 7.93 -10.87
C ILE A 340 24.92 7.90 -9.63
N ALA A 341 24.61 8.71 -8.61
CA ALA A 341 25.37 8.79 -7.37
C ALA A 341 25.32 7.47 -6.57
N ALA A 342 24.15 6.83 -6.47
CA ALA A 342 23.98 5.52 -5.85
C ALA A 342 24.81 4.45 -6.58
N ARG A 343 24.76 4.41 -7.93
CA ARG A 343 25.58 3.50 -8.76
C ARG A 343 27.08 3.70 -8.50
N ARG A 344 27.54 4.96 -8.43
CA ARG A 344 28.91 5.38 -8.08
C ARG A 344 29.28 5.19 -6.60
N ARG A 345 28.40 4.64 -5.76
CA ARG A 345 28.60 4.45 -4.30
C ARG A 345 28.88 5.75 -3.52
N ALA A 346 28.41 6.90 -3.97
CA ALA A 346 28.48 8.15 -3.21
C ALA A 346 27.79 8.03 -1.83
N ARG A 347 28.10 8.95 -0.91
CA ARG A 347 27.32 9.13 0.32
C ARG A 347 26.02 9.88 -0.02
N LEU A 348 24.92 9.58 0.69
CA LEU A 348 23.60 10.18 0.40
C LEU A 348 23.63 11.72 0.50
N SER A 349 24.35 12.29 1.46
CA SER A 349 24.53 13.75 1.59
C SER A 349 25.17 14.37 0.35
N LEU A 350 26.26 13.78 -0.15
CA LEU A 350 26.92 14.23 -1.39
C LEU A 350 26.02 14.09 -2.62
N ALA A 351 25.17 13.05 -2.67
CA ALA A 351 24.22 12.86 -3.75
C ALA A 351 23.10 13.94 -3.75
N ILE A 352 22.65 14.36 -2.57
CA ILE A 352 21.67 15.45 -2.42
C ILE A 352 22.30 16.79 -2.82
N LEU A 353 23.52 17.10 -2.34
CA LEU A 353 24.25 18.32 -2.71
C LEU A 353 24.51 18.40 -4.22
N ALA A 354 24.92 17.29 -4.85
CA ALA A 354 25.10 17.22 -6.29
C ALA A 354 23.78 17.41 -7.07
N GLY A 355 22.67 16.87 -6.56
CA GLY A 355 21.33 17.07 -7.13
C GLY A 355 20.89 18.54 -7.07
N LEU A 356 21.06 19.20 -5.92
CA LEU A 356 20.78 20.63 -5.75
C LEU A 356 21.65 21.49 -6.67
N GLY A 357 22.97 21.23 -6.70
CA GLY A 357 23.89 21.94 -7.60
C GLY A 357 23.52 21.79 -9.08
N LEU A 358 23.07 20.61 -9.51
CA LEU A 358 22.62 20.37 -10.88
C LEU A 358 21.34 21.16 -11.22
N VAL A 359 20.41 21.31 -10.28
CA VAL A 359 19.21 22.16 -10.46
C VAL A 359 19.61 23.63 -10.57
N THR A 360 20.53 24.12 -9.73
CA THR A 360 21.05 25.50 -9.82
C THR A 360 21.75 25.76 -11.16
N VAL A 361 22.60 24.84 -11.62
CA VAL A 361 23.27 24.94 -12.94
C VAL A 361 22.25 24.91 -14.08
N LEU A 362 21.21 24.08 -14.00
CA LEU A 362 20.12 24.04 -14.98
C LEU A 362 19.38 25.38 -15.05
N SER A 363 19.01 25.96 -13.91
CA SER A 363 18.36 27.28 -13.84
C SER A 363 19.24 28.39 -14.41
N LEU A 364 20.53 28.43 -14.04
CA LEU A 364 21.48 29.41 -14.56
C LEU A 364 21.74 29.25 -16.07
N GLY A 365 21.80 28.03 -16.58
CA GLY A 365 21.93 27.78 -18.03
C GLY A 365 20.68 28.22 -18.80
N LEU A 366 19.49 27.88 -18.28
CA LEU A 366 18.22 28.28 -18.88
C LEU A 366 17.99 29.80 -18.84
N SER A 367 18.51 30.53 -17.85
CA SER A 367 18.38 32.00 -17.80
C SER A 367 19.16 32.73 -18.89
N GLN A 368 20.19 32.11 -19.47
CA GLN A 368 20.87 32.64 -20.65
C GLN A 368 20.11 32.31 -21.94
N VAL A 369 19.59 31.08 -22.06
CA VAL A 369 18.78 30.65 -23.22
C VAL A 369 17.45 31.41 -23.31
N SER A 370 16.82 31.70 -22.17
CA SER A 370 15.54 32.41 -22.08
C SER A 370 15.55 33.80 -22.75
N LYS A 371 16.71 34.45 -22.83
CA LYS A 371 16.88 35.77 -23.44
C LYS A 371 16.91 35.74 -24.98
N ALA A 372 17.12 34.56 -25.57
CA ALA A 372 17.33 34.36 -27.00
C ALA A 372 16.14 33.70 -27.72
N THR A 373 15.01 33.44 -27.04
CA THR A 373 13.88 32.70 -27.62
C THR A 373 12.73 33.65 -28.00
N HIS A 374 12.51 33.88 -29.30
CA HIS A 374 11.39 34.68 -29.79
C HIS A 374 10.07 33.87 -29.86
N ALA A 375 8.95 34.53 -29.53
CA ALA A 375 7.63 33.93 -29.52
C ALA A 375 6.90 34.12 -30.86
N GLY A 376 6.57 33.03 -31.54
CA GLY A 376 5.82 33.05 -32.81
C GLY A 376 4.98 31.80 -33.10
N SER A 377 4.89 30.84 -32.17
CA SER A 377 4.11 29.62 -32.32
C SER A 377 3.55 29.13 -30.98
N SER A 378 2.51 28.29 -31.02
CA SER A 378 1.92 27.66 -29.82
C SER A 378 2.93 26.84 -29.02
N THR A 379 3.78 26.08 -29.72
CA THR A 379 4.94 25.37 -29.13
C THR A 379 5.91 26.34 -28.47
N GLY A 380 6.14 27.51 -29.08
CA GLY A 380 6.95 28.59 -28.52
C GLY A 380 6.41 29.09 -27.18
N ALA A 381 5.10 29.29 -27.04
CA ALA A 381 4.49 29.72 -25.79
C ALA A 381 4.68 28.71 -24.63
N LEU A 382 4.46 27.41 -24.88
CA LEU A 382 4.65 26.35 -23.88
C LEU A 382 6.12 26.20 -23.46
N VAL A 383 7.05 26.31 -24.41
CA VAL A 383 8.50 26.26 -24.15
C VAL A 383 8.96 27.52 -23.41
N GLN A 384 8.56 28.71 -23.85
CA GLN A 384 8.90 29.98 -23.19
C GLN A 384 8.38 30.00 -21.75
N HIS A 385 7.13 29.58 -21.51
CA HIS A 385 6.58 29.43 -20.18
C HIS A 385 7.41 28.46 -19.32
N GLN A 386 7.84 27.31 -19.86
CA GLN A 386 8.68 26.39 -19.10
C GLN A 386 10.08 26.95 -18.82
N VAL A 387 10.74 27.56 -19.81
CA VAL A 387 12.09 28.12 -19.72
C VAL A 387 12.14 29.30 -18.74
N ALA A 388 11.23 30.27 -18.86
CA ALA A 388 11.20 31.46 -18.00
C ALA A 388 11.05 31.09 -16.51
N GLY A 389 10.12 30.19 -16.18
CA GLY A 389 9.89 29.77 -14.79
C GLY A 389 10.94 28.81 -14.23
N LEU A 390 11.75 28.14 -15.06
CA LEU A 390 12.91 27.38 -14.61
C LEU A 390 14.16 28.26 -14.46
N ALA A 391 14.28 29.31 -15.27
CA ALA A 391 15.31 30.35 -15.18
C ALA A 391 15.15 31.20 -13.92
N ASN A 392 13.92 31.67 -13.66
CA ASN A 392 13.58 32.59 -12.56
C ASN A 392 12.59 31.95 -11.58
N PRO A 393 12.96 30.87 -10.84
CA PRO A 393 12.03 30.07 -10.05
C PRO A 393 11.34 30.85 -8.92
N PHE A 394 11.88 32.00 -8.49
CA PHE A 394 11.31 32.85 -7.43
C PHE A 394 10.59 34.11 -7.95
N ASN A 395 10.58 34.39 -9.26
CA ASN A 395 9.84 35.53 -9.81
C ASN A 395 8.35 35.17 -9.95
N PRO A 396 7.40 35.80 -9.24
CA PRO A 396 5.98 35.46 -9.33
C PRO A 396 5.34 35.74 -10.70
N LYS A 397 5.99 36.52 -11.59
CA LYS A 397 5.54 36.70 -12.97
C LYS A 397 5.88 35.51 -13.87
N ASP A 398 7.02 34.85 -13.62
CA ASP A 398 7.52 33.74 -14.43
C ASP A 398 7.19 32.38 -13.80
N SER A 399 7.05 32.32 -12.47
CA SER A 399 7.01 31.09 -11.67
C SER A 399 5.86 31.06 -10.66
N THR A 400 5.11 29.95 -10.68
CA THR A 400 4.05 29.65 -9.70
C THR A 400 4.58 29.01 -8.41
N LEU A 401 5.91 28.84 -8.27
CA LEU A 401 6.53 28.16 -7.12
C LEU A 401 6.12 28.81 -5.78
N GLY A 402 6.04 30.14 -5.72
CA GLY A 402 5.60 30.87 -4.53
C GLY A 402 4.15 30.54 -4.15
N THR A 403 3.26 30.39 -5.15
CA THR A 403 1.85 30.01 -4.95
C THR A 403 1.74 28.59 -4.39
N HIS A 404 2.42 27.61 -5.00
CA HIS A 404 2.42 26.22 -4.51
C HIS A 404 3.05 26.09 -3.11
N LEU A 405 4.09 26.86 -2.80
CA LEU A 405 4.65 26.94 -1.44
C LEU A 405 3.65 27.53 -0.44
N GLY A 406 2.90 28.57 -0.84
CA GLY A 406 1.82 29.15 -0.05
C GLY A 406 0.70 28.14 0.24
N GLU A 407 0.31 27.32 -0.73
CA GLU A 407 -0.66 26.23 -0.55
C GLU A 407 -0.15 25.17 0.44
N ILE A 408 1.11 24.74 0.33
CA ILE A 408 1.72 23.80 1.28
C ILE A 408 1.69 24.37 2.71
N VAL A 409 2.10 25.63 2.89
CA VAL A 409 2.07 26.31 4.19
C VAL A 409 0.65 26.43 4.73
N ASN A 410 -0.32 26.76 3.88
CA ASN A 410 -1.74 26.81 4.25
C ASN A 410 -2.27 25.43 4.66
N GLY A 411 -1.87 24.35 3.98
CA GLY A 411 -2.23 22.98 4.37
C GLY A 411 -1.63 22.55 5.71
N LEU A 412 -0.38 22.91 5.98
CA LEU A 412 0.25 22.70 7.29
C LEU A 412 -0.43 23.52 8.39
N ARG A 413 -0.82 24.78 8.11
CA ARG A 413 -1.61 25.62 9.02
C ARG A 413 -3.00 25.01 9.29
N LEU A 414 -3.68 24.51 8.25
CA LEU A 414 -4.95 23.78 8.38
C LEU A 414 -4.80 22.49 9.20
N THR A 415 -3.66 21.80 9.10
CA THR A 415 -3.32 20.62 9.90
C THR A 415 -3.13 20.98 11.39
N ALA A 416 -2.48 22.11 11.68
CA ALA A 416 -2.34 22.61 13.05
C ALA A 416 -3.69 23.02 13.65
N LEU A 417 -4.56 23.65 12.86
CA LEU A 417 -5.93 24.02 13.26
C LEU A 417 -6.88 22.81 13.38
N ASN A 418 -6.61 21.72 12.67
CA ASN A 418 -7.43 20.50 12.66
C ASN A 418 -6.51 19.28 12.93
N PRO A 419 -6.07 19.05 14.19
CA PRO A 419 -5.04 18.06 14.50
C PRO A 419 -5.42 16.60 14.18
N ILE A 420 -6.72 16.31 14.01
CA ILE A 420 -7.29 15.00 13.62
C ILE A 420 -7.56 14.94 12.10
N GLY A 421 -7.31 16.04 11.38
CA GLY A 421 -7.62 16.20 9.95
C GLY A 421 -9.08 16.59 9.72
N ARG A 422 -9.42 16.79 8.45
CA ARG A 422 -10.78 17.09 7.97
C ARG A 422 -11.44 15.90 7.25
N GLY A 423 -10.69 14.84 6.97
CA GLY A 423 -11.14 13.64 6.25
C GLY A 423 -10.56 13.52 4.84
N PRO A 424 -10.45 12.30 4.27
CA PRO A 424 -9.85 12.07 2.95
C PRO A 424 -10.62 12.71 1.79
N GLY A 425 -11.91 13.04 1.99
CA GLY A 425 -12.69 13.81 1.03
C GLY A 425 -12.19 15.25 0.86
N ALA A 426 -11.59 15.84 1.90
CA ALA A 426 -11.14 17.24 1.86
C ALA A 426 -9.97 17.48 0.87
N VAL A 427 -9.23 16.44 0.47
CA VAL A 427 -8.06 16.57 -0.43
C VAL A 427 -8.33 16.06 -1.85
N ASN A 428 -9.61 15.95 -2.24
CA ASN A 428 -10.00 15.37 -3.52
C ASN A 428 -11.12 16.16 -4.21
N LEU A 429 -10.87 16.62 -5.44
CA LEU A 429 -11.88 17.27 -6.30
C LEU A 429 -13.10 16.37 -6.58
N GLY A 430 -12.93 15.05 -6.61
CA GLY A 430 -14.03 14.09 -6.76
C GLY A 430 -15.06 14.14 -5.62
N ALA A 431 -14.71 14.69 -4.46
CA ALA A 431 -15.58 14.81 -3.30
C ALA A 431 -16.61 15.96 -3.42
N VAL A 432 -16.34 16.96 -4.27
CA VAL A 432 -17.29 18.05 -4.59
C VAL A 432 -18.60 17.49 -5.16
N LYS A 433 -18.52 16.42 -5.97
CA LYS A 433 -19.68 15.72 -6.53
C LYS A 433 -20.65 15.12 -5.48
N TYR A 434 -20.22 15.04 -4.22
CA TYR A 434 -21.00 14.52 -3.10
C TYR A 434 -21.26 15.59 -2.02
N GLY A 435 -21.05 16.89 -2.34
CA GLY A 435 -21.24 18.01 -1.42
C GLY A 435 -20.04 18.34 -0.54
N GLY A 436 -18.85 17.78 -0.85
CA GLY A 436 -17.63 18.03 -0.09
C GLY A 436 -16.93 19.35 -0.44
N ALA A 437 -16.31 19.99 0.55
CA ALA A 437 -15.44 21.13 0.35
C ALA A 437 -13.97 20.69 0.16
N VAL A 438 -13.28 21.26 -0.83
CA VAL A 438 -11.88 20.94 -1.13
C VAL A 438 -10.94 21.92 -0.43
N ALA A 439 -9.92 21.35 0.22
CA ALA A 439 -8.78 22.00 0.84
C ALA A 439 -7.47 21.28 0.45
N ALA A 440 -7.43 20.72 -0.75
CA ALA A 440 -6.22 20.13 -1.34
C ALA A 440 -5.14 21.21 -1.56
N THR A 441 -3.88 20.82 -1.46
CA THR A 441 -2.71 21.73 -1.46
C THR A 441 -1.59 21.25 -2.38
N GLU A 442 -1.97 20.51 -3.42
CA GLU A 442 -1.14 19.95 -4.50
C GLU A 442 0.08 19.07 -4.09
N SER A 443 0.36 18.93 -2.79
CA SER A 443 1.54 18.25 -2.24
C SER A 443 1.16 17.25 -1.16
N ASP A 444 1.77 16.07 -1.19
CA ASP A 444 1.47 14.97 -0.27
C ASP A 444 1.53 15.31 1.23
N PRO A 445 2.61 15.89 1.81
CA PRO A 445 2.70 16.04 3.26
C PRO A 445 1.57 16.95 3.79
N SER A 446 1.29 18.06 3.11
CA SER A 446 0.18 18.94 3.46
C SER A 446 -1.17 18.26 3.21
N ASN A 447 -1.35 17.49 2.13
CA ASN A 447 -2.57 16.69 1.91
C ASN A 447 -2.77 15.59 2.98
N ALA A 448 -1.71 14.91 3.41
CA ALA A 448 -1.75 13.92 4.49
C ALA A 448 -2.15 14.58 5.82
N GLY A 449 -1.64 15.78 6.10
CA GLY A 449 -2.04 16.59 7.25
C GLY A 449 -3.48 17.07 7.18
N VAL A 450 -3.93 17.64 6.05
CA VAL A 450 -5.32 18.11 5.87
C VAL A 450 -6.31 16.94 5.95
N ALA A 451 -5.99 15.79 5.36
CA ALA A 451 -6.89 14.63 5.35
C ALA A 451 -6.93 13.90 6.71
N LEU A 452 -5.78 13.64 7.31
CA LEU A 452 -5.58 12.66 8.40
C LEU A 452 -4.95 13.26 9.67
N GLY A 453 -4.75 14.58 9.69
CA GLY A 453 -4.21 15.31 10.84
C GLY A 453 -2.71 15.13 11.05
N VAL A 454 -2.25 15.59 12.21
CA VAL A 454 -0.86 15.42 12.66
C VAL A 454 -0.42 13.95 12.65
N PRO A 455 -1.24 12.95 13.08
CA PRO A 455 -0.85 11.55 13.01
C PRO A 455 -0.57 11.08 11.57
N GLY A 456 -1.37 11.49 10.60
CA GLY A 456 -1.19 11.11 9.20
C GLY A 456 0.02 11.78 8.54
N LEU A 457 0.25 13.06 8.82
CA LEU A 457 1.47 13.78 8.41
C LEU A 457 2.73 13.06 8.95
N VAL A 458 2.76 12.73 10.23
CA VAL A 458 3.89 12.00 10.84
C VAL A 458 4.08 10.62 10.20
N CYS A 459 3.00 9.85 9.98
CA CYS A 459 3.08 8.56 9.30
C CYS A 459 3.64 8.69 7.87
N TYR A 460 3.15 9.66 7.09
CA TYR A 460 3.66 9.92 5.74
C TYR A 460 5.15 10.26 5.74
N LEU A 461 5.59 11.17 6.62
CA LEU A 461 7.01 11.56 6.73
C LEU A 461 7.90 10.38 7.11
N ILE A 462 7.46 9.51 8.02
CA ILE A 462 8.17 8.27 8.37
C ILE A 462 8.31 7.35 7.14
N ILE A 463 7.21 7.12 6.40
CA ILE A 463 7.24 6.27 5.20
C ILE A 463 8.17 6.87 4.13
N ALA A 464 8.09 8.17 3.89
CA ALA A 464 8.92 8.86 2.90
C ALA A 464 10.42 8.78 3.24
N VAL A 465 10.81 9.11 4.48
CA VAL A 465 12.21 9.11 4.93
C VAL A 465 12.78 7.69 5.01
N VAL A 466 12.03 6.73 5.59
CA VAL A 466 12.47 5.34 5.70
C VAL A 466 12.53 4.66 4.33
N GLY A 467 11.55 4.93 3.46
CA GLY A 467 11.49 4.46 2.08
C GLY A 467 12.68 4.96 1.26
N ALA A 468 12.89 6.29 1.19
CA ALA A 468 14.00 6.89 0.45
C ALA A 468 15.38 6.40 0.95
N ARG A 469 15.60 6.37 2.28
CA ARG A 469 16.86 5.87 2.86
C ARG A 469 17.09 4.38 2.59
N SER A 470 16.04 3.58 2.50
CA SER A 470 16.13 2.14 2.24
C SER A 470 16.32 1.85 0.75
N ALA A 471 15.63 2.59 -0.13
CA ALA A 471 15.80 2.56 -1.57
C ALA A 471 17.24 2.94 -1.95
N TYR A 472 17.77 4.05 -1.40
CA TYR A 472 19.14 4.48 -1.66
C TYR A 472 20.18 3.45 -1.18
N ARG A 473 19.99 2.86 0.01
CA ARG A 473 20.87 1.79 0.51
C ARG A 473 20.85 0.56 -0.40
N ARG A 474 19.68 0.08 -0.83
CA ARG A 474 19.56 -1.10 -1.72
C ARG A 474 20.08 -0.81 -3.12
N ALA A 475 19.82 0.38 -3.67
CA ALA A 475 20.38 0.84 -4.95
C ALA A 475 21.92 0.92 -4.92
N ARG A 476 22.49 1.43 -3.82
CA ARG A 476 23.95 1.53 -3.61
C ARG A 476 24.63 0.17 -3.43
N SER A 477 23.95 -0.82 -2.84
CA SER A 477 24.48 -2.17 -2.64
C SER A 477 24.31 -3.07 -3.86
N ARG A 478 23.06 -3.31 -4.31
CA ARG A 478 22.76 -4.25 -5.40
C ARG A 478 23.08 -3.71 -6.80
N ARG A 479 22.86 -2.42 -7.06
CA ARG A 479 23.12 -1.73 -8.36
C ARG A 479 22.43 -2.38 -9.58
N ASP A 480 21.42 -3.22 -9.36
CA ASP A 480 20.62 -3.83 -10.40
C ASP A 480 19.51 -2.87 -10.89
N LEU A 481 18.88 -3.22 -12.01
CA LEU A 481 17.82 -2.42 -12.62
C LEU A 481 16.65 -2.17 -11.65
N CYS A 482 16.22 -3.17 -10.88
CA CYS A 482 15.05 -3.04 -10.00
C CYS A 482 15.34 -2.12 -8.81
N SER A 483 16.50 -2.27 -8.16
CA SER A 483 16.86 -1.39 -7.03
C SER A 483 17.13 0.06 -7.47
N LEU A 484 17.80 0.27 -8.61
CA LEU A 484 18.06 1.61 -9.14
C LEU A 484 16.78 2.29 -9.64
N ALA A 485 15.89 1.56 -10.33
CA ALA A 485 14.59 2.08 -10.75
C ALA A 485 13.69 2.37 -9.55
N THR A 486 13.71 1.56 -8.48
CA THR A 486 12.95 1.82 -7.25
C THR A 486 13.36 3.14 -6.60
N LEU A 487 14.67 3.41 -6.46
CA LEU A 487 15.15 4.70 -5.98
C LEU A 487 14.67 5.84 -6.90
N GLY A 488 14.86 5.69 -8.20
CA GLY A 488 14.54 6.76 -9.14
C GLY A 488 13.05 7.06 -9.25
N LEU A 489 12.17 6.04 -9.24
CA LEU A 489 10.72 6.22 -9.32
C LEU A 489 10.17 6.94 -8.08
N LEU A 490 10.67 6.59 -6.89
CA LEU A 490 10.33 7.32 -5.66
C LEU A 490 10.81 8.78 -5.67
N SER A 491 11.89 9.08 -6.42
CA SER A 491 12.40 10.44 -6.60
C SER A 491 11.67 11.24 -7.67
N VAL A 492 11.29 10.64 -8.82
CA VAL A 492 10.48 11.31 -9.86
C VAL A 492 9.11 11.68 -9.33
N LEU A 493 8.53 10.80 -8.50
CA LEU A 493 7.18 10.93 -7.96
C LEU A 493 7.13 11.51 -6.54
N ALA A 494 8.23 12.10 -6.06
CA ALA A 494 8.27 12.69 -4.73
C ALA A 494 7.18 13.75 -4.56
N LEU A 495 6.57 13.79 -3.36
CA LEU A 495 5.46 14.69 -2.99
C LEU A 495 4.13 14.45 -3.74
N GLN A 496 3.96 13.32 -4.47
CA GLN A 496 2.79 13.02 -5.30
C GLN A 496 2.18 11.60 -5.11
N TRP A 497 2.55 10.89 -4.05
CA TRP A 497 2.10 9.53 -3.69
C TRP A 497 0.65 9.45 -3.17
N LEU A 498 0.06 10.56 -2.72
CA LEU A 498 -1.27 10.68 -2.12
C LEU A 498 -2.19 11.67 -2.86
N ASN A 499 -1.72 12.26 -3.97
CA ASN A 499 -2.49 13.24 -4.73
C ASN A 499 -3.66 12.58 -5.49
N GLY A 500 -4.90 12.99 -5.19
CA GLY A 500 -6.12 12.43 -5.76
C GLY A 500 -6.39 12.73 -7.24
N GLY A 501 -5.45 13.34 -7.96
CA GLY A 501 -5.52 13.54 -9.41
C GLY A 501 -4.85 12.44 -10.26
N GLN A 502 -4.27 11.40 -9.65
CA GLN A 502 -3.36 10.46 -10.35
C GLN A 502 -3.81 8.99 -10.17
N TYR A 503 -4.16 8.31 -11.26
CA TYR A 503 -4.67 6.94 -11.28
C TYR A 503 -3.63 5.91 -11.73
N ALA A 504 -2.85 6.23 -12.78
CA ALA A 504 -1.81 5.37 -13.33
C ALA A 504 -0.49 5.49 -12.57
N VAL A 505 -0.23 6.66 -11.99
CA VAL A 505 1.06 7.00 -11.39
C VAL A 505 1.08 6.75 -9.87
N ALA A 506 0.02 7.11 -9.14
CA ALA A 506 -0.04 6.96 -7.68
C ALA A 506 0.16 5.50 -7.17
N PRO A 507 -0.26 4.42 -7.87
CA PRO A 507 0.07 3.05 -7.48
C PRO A 507 1.56 2.69 -7.50
N ILE A 508 2.37 3.36 -8.34
CA ILE A 508 3.79 3.05 -8.55
C ILE A 508 4.63 3.16 -7.27
N PRO A 509 4.66 4.30 -6.54
CA PRO A 509 5.48 4.45 -5.34
C PRO A 509 5.13 3.42 -4.28
N TRP A 510 3.83 3.17 -4.05
CA TRP A 510 3.37 2.19 -3.06
C TRP A 510 3.77 0.76 -3.44
N LEU A 511 3.61 0.34 -4.70
CA LEU A 511 4.05 -0.97 -5.18
C LEU A 511 5.56 -1.18 -4.97
N VAL A 512 6.40 -0.20 -5.34
CA VAL A 512 7.86 -0.35 -5.21
C VAL A 512 8.34 -0.23 -3.76
N LEU A 513 7.65 0.56 -2.91
CA LEU A 513 7.87 0.55 -1.45
C LEU A 513 7.52 -0.81 -0.84
N GLY A 514 6.44 -1.45 -1.30
CA GLY A 514 6.06 -2.79 -0.89
C GLY A 514 7.16 -3.81 -1.21
N TRP A 515 7.61 -3.86 -2.46
CA TRP A 515 8.72 -4.73 -2.90
C TRP A 515 10.03 -4.42 -2.15
N LEU A 516 10.30 -3.14 -1.87
CA LEU A 516 11.47 -2.72 -1.10
C LEU A 516 11.44 -3.25 0.35
N ASP A 517 10.26 -3.24 0.98
CA ASP A 517 10.03 -3.69 2.37
C ASP A 517 9.96 -5.22 2.52
N ALA A 518 9.75 -5.95 1.41
CA ALA A 518 9.52 -7.39 1.41
C ALA A 518 10.66 -8.15 2.13
N PRO A 519 10.34 -9.15 2.99
CA PRO A 519 11.35 -9.99 3.61
C PRO A 519 12.19 -10.67 2.53
N THR A 520 13.51 -10.72 2.73
CA THR A 520 14.45 -11.28 1.75
C THR A 520 14.39 -12.81 1.70
N SER A 521 13.33 -13.34 1.09
CA SER A 521 13.18 -14.76 0.70
C SER A 521 12.90 -14.92 -0.80
N HIS A 522 12.79 -13.82 -1.55
CA HIS A 522 12.40 -13.82 -2.96
C HIS A 522 13.59 -13.49 -3.88
N GLY A 523 14.56 -14.39 -3.90
CA GLY A 523 15.56 -14.48 -4.98
C GLY A 523 17.01 -14.20 -4.57
N ASP A 524 17.67 -15.20 -3.99
CA ASP A 524 19.14 -15.39 -4.09
C ASP A 524 19.44 -16.73 -4.77
N GLY A 525 19.03 -16.83 -6.03
CA GLY A 525 19.40 -17.93 -6.93
C GLY A 525 20.76 -17.71 -7.60
N THR A 526 21.80 -17.29 -6.85
CA THR A 526 23.23 -17.28 -7.25
C THR A 526 24.14 -16.80 -6.09
N SER A 527 24.37 -17.63 -5.05
CA SER A 527 25.49 -17.38 -4.09
C SER A 527 25.98 -18.58 -3.25
N LEU A 528 25.50 -19.82 -3.47
CA LEU A 528 25.91 -21.02 -2.71
C LEU A 528 26.48 -22.12 -3.63
N ALA A 529 27.42 -21.72 -4.48
CA ALA A 529 28.17 -22.62 -5.36
C ALA A 529 29.68 -22.49 -5.14
N ARG A 530 30.14 -22.84 -3.93
CA ARG A 530 31.51 -23.29 -3.64
C ARG A 530 31.66 -23.74 -2.18
N LEU A 531 31.45 -25.03 -1.94
CA LEU A 531 32.18 -25.82 -0.94
C LEU A 531 32.61 -27.12 -1.63
N PRO A 532 33.87 -27.56 -1.48
CA PRO A 532 34.35 -28.78 -2.12
C PRO A 532 33.82 -29.99 -1.34
N THR A 533 32.98 -30.80 -1.97
CA THR A 533 32.67 -32.14 -1.46
C THR A 533 33.83 -33.07 -1.80
N SER A 534 34.61 -33.46 -0.80
CA SER A 534 35.48 -34.62 -0.89
C SER A 534 34.67 -35.88 -1.23
N SER A 535 35.30 -36.82 -1.93
CA SER A 535 34.79 -38.18 -2.16
C SER A 535 34.33 -38.83 -0.84
N THR A 536 33.43 -39.82 -0.81
CA THR A 536 33.57 -41.14 -1.45
C THR A 536 32.25 -41.93 -1.38
N THR A 537 32.09 -42.93 -2.25
CA THR A 537 31.15 -44.08 -2.17
C THR A 537 29.64 -43.80 -2.24
N GLN A 538 29.07 -44.09 -3.41
CA GLN A 538 27.67 -44.51 -3.51
C GLN A 538 27.53 -45.96 -3.01
N SER A 539 26.56 -46.23 -2.13
CA SER A 539 25.93 -47.54 -2.05
C SER A 539 24.43 -47.39 -2.26
N ASN A 540 23.91 -47.92 -3.37
CA ASN A 540 22.48 -48.03 -3.58
C ASN A 540 21.89 -49.04 -2.58
N SER A 541 20.92 -48.61 -1.77
CA SER A 541 19.92 -49.53 -1.23
C SER A 541 18.54 -48.91 -1.25
N THR A 542 17.58 -49.69 -1.74
CA THR A 542 16.20 -49.28 -1.98
C THR A 542 15.37 -49.33 -0.70
N SER A 543 14.86 -48.18 -0.23
CA SER A 543 13.66 -48.16 0.61
C SER A 543 12.68 -47.08 0.15
N ARG A 544 11.65 -47.51 -0.57
CA ARG A 544 10.56 -46.65 -1.07
C ARG A 544 9.36 -46.86 -0.14
N ARG A 545 8.72 -45.75 0.30
CA ARG A 545 7.53 -45.67 1.18
C ARG A 545 7.76 -45.77 2.71
N ARG A 546 7.96 -44.63 3.37
CA ARG A 546 7.22 -44.26 4.60
C ARG A 546 7.23 -42.74 4.80
N THR A 547 6.36 -42.26 5.70
CA THR A 547 6.18 -40.87 6.16
C THR A 547 5.67 -39.81 5.17
N ASP A 548 4.37 -39.85 4.86
CA ASP A 548 3.56 -38.64 4.62
C ASP A 548 2.40 -38.55 5.63
N ARG A 549 2.77 -38.55 6.93
CA ARG A 549 1.87 -38.40 8.08
C ARG A 549 2.55 -37.57 9.17
N GLY A 550 2.69 -36.27 8.91
CA GLY A 550 3.27 -35.31 9.85
C GLY A 550 3.00 -33.84 9.52
N ARG A 551 2.16 -33.56 8.50
CA ARG A 551 1.83 -32.20 8.10
C ARG A 551 0.69 -31.67 8.96
N VAL A 552 1.04 -30.98 10.04
CA VAL A 552 0.08 -30.17 10.81
C VAL A 552 -0.39 -29.04 9.90
N ASP A 553 -1.70 -28.94 9.68
CA ASP A 553 -2.27 -27.94 8.79
C ASP A 553 -2.26 -26.56 9.49
N PRO A 554 -1.59 -25.51 8.96
CA PRO A 554 -1.43 -24.24 9.68
C PRO A 554 -2.73 -23.47 9.90
N SER A 555 -3.81 -23.85 9.21
CA SER A 555 -5.13 -23.22 9.21
C SER A 555 -5.85 -23.29 10.56
N GLU A 556 -5.67 -24.35 11.35
CA GLU A 556 -6.37 -24.53 12.63
C GLU A 556 -5.75 -23.70 13.80
N VAL A 557 -4.50 -23.25 13.66
CA VAL A 557 -3.74 -22.64 14.77
C VAL A 557 -3.94 -21.12 14.88
N VAL A 558 -4.49 -20.47 13.85
CA VAL A 558 -4.58 -18.99 13.77
C VAL A 558 -5.70 -18.38 14.62
N PRO A 559 -6.95 -18.89 14.64
CA PRO A 559 -8.06 -18.23 15.35
C PRO A 559 -7.86 -18.20 16.87
N SER A 560 -7.36 -19.29 17.44
CA SER A 560 -7.12 -19.44 18.88
C SER A 560 -6.06 -18.46 19.41
N ARG A 561 -5.02 -18.16 18.62
CA ARG A 561 -3.97 -17.21 18.99
C ARG A 561 -4.44 -15.75 18.98
N LEU A 562 -5.26 -15.35 18.00
CA LEU A 562 -5.90 -14.02 17.99
C LEU A 562 -6.76 -13.81 19.24
N LEU A 563 -7.58 -14.80 19.58
CA LEU A 563 -8.42 -14.78 20.78
C LEU A 563 -7.60 -14.80 22.08
N GLU A 564 -6.46 -15.50 22.15
CA GLU A 564 -5.57 -15.45 23.32
C GLU A 564 -4.89 -14.09 23.52
N VAL A 565 -4.44 -13.42 22.46
CA VAL A 565 -3.81 -12.09 22.58
C VAL A 565 -4.83 -11.04 22.98
N LEU A 566 -6.03 -11.04 22.36
CA LEU A 566 -7.13 -10.16 22.73
C LEU A 566 -7.63 -10.46 24.15
N GLY A 567 -7.76 -11.73 24.54
CA GLY A 567 -8.15 -12.14 25.90
C GLY A 567 -7.15 -11.68 26.97
N ARG A 568 -5.84 -11.82 26.72
CA ARG A 568 -4.76 -11.33 27.59
C ARG A 568 -4.78 -9.81 27.77
N ARG A 569 -5.21 -9.06 26.76
CA ARG A 569 -5.23 -7.58 26.76
C ARG A 569 -6.64 -6.98 26.81
N ARG A 570 -7.67 -7.75 27.20
CA ARG A 570 -9.08 -7.31 27.18
C ARG A 570 -9.32 -5.99 27.92
N TRP A 571 -8.68 -5.78 29.07
CA TRP A 571 -8.76 -4.54 29.83
C TRP A 571 -8.08 -3.35 29.14
N PHE A 572 -7.01 -3.59 28.39
CA PHE A 572 -6.38 -2.57 27.56
C PHE A 572 -7.26 -2.18 26.37
N VAL A 573 -7.87 -3.17 25.70
CA VAL A 573 -8.83 -2.91 24.61
C VAL A 573 -10.03 -2.10 25.12
N ALA A 574 -10.58 -2.46 26.28
CA ALA A 574 -11.67 -1.74 26.92
C ALA A 574 -11.27 -0.31 27.33
N ALA A 575 -10.08 -0.11 27.93
CA ALA A 575 -9.59 1.20 28.31
C ALA A 575 -9.40 2.13 27.10
N VAL A 576 -8.85 1.63 25.99
CA VAL A 576 -8.75 2.41 24.73
C VAL A 576 -10.15 2.75 24.21
N ALA A 577 -11.09 1.81 24.23
CA ALA A 577 -12.46 2.05 23.76
C ALA A 577 -13.22 3.08 24.61
N ILE A 578 -13.07 3.05 25.92
CA ILE A 578 -13.64 4.04 26.84
C ILE A 578 -13.00 5.41 26.60
N LEU A 579 -11.67 5.48 26.46
CA LEU A 579 -10.96 6.73 26.17
C LEU A 579 -11.37 7.36 24.83
N THR A 580 -11.48 6.59 23.74
CA THR A 580 -11.91 7.14 22.45
C THR A 580 -13.39 7.51 22.43
N THR A 581 -14.25 6.76 23.13
CA THR A 581 -15.68 7.12 23.28
C THR A 581 -15.84 8.39 24.11
N GLY A 582 -15.14 8.48 25.25
CA GLY A 582 -15.14 9.67 26.10
C GLY A 582 -14.55 10.90 25.41
N PHE A 583 -13.47 10.72 24.64
CA PHE A 583 -12.92 11.80 23.81
C PHE A 583 -13.86 12.21 22.67
N ALA A 584 -14.48 11.26 21.97
CA ALA A 584 -15.45 11.56 20.92
C ALA A 584 -16.70 12.26 21.47
N LEU A 585 -17.19 11.85 22.64
CA LEU A 585 -18.27 12.54 23.36
C LEU A 585 -17.85 13.93 23.83
N GLY A 586 -16.70 14.07 24.49
CA GLY A 586 -16.18 15.36 24.95
C GLY A 586 -15.98 16.36 23.79
N ALA A 587 -15.36 15.92 22.70
CA ALA A 587 -15.17 16.71 21.49
C ALA A 587 -16.49 17.04 20.78
N SER A 588 -17.49 16.16 20.86
CA SER A 588 -18.85 16.38 20.33
C SER A 588 -19.60 17.41 21.19
N LEU A 589 -19.55 17.29 22.52
CA LEU A 589 -20.19 18.21 23.45
C LEU A 589 -19.49 19.59 23.52
N SER A 590 -18.20 19.68 23.18
CA SER A 590 -17.46 20.95 23.12
C SER A 590 -17.64 21.72 21.81
N GLN A 591 -18.31 21.15 20.80
CA GLN A 591 -18.55 21.82 19.52
C GLN A 591 -19.82 22.66 19.58
N SER A 592 -19.73 23.90 19.08
CA SER A 592 -20.89 24.78 18.91
C SER A 592 -21.94 24.11 18.01
N PRO A 593 -23.22 24.08 18.40
CA PRO A 593 -24.26 23.49 17.58
C PRO A 593 -24.42 24.25 16.26
N VAL A 594 -24.52 23.49 15.17
CA VAL A 594 -24.74 24.01 13.82
C VAL A 594 -26.18 23.69 13.40
N TYR A 595 -26.89 24.75 13.05
CA TYR A 595 -28.25 24.71 12.57
C TYR A 595 -28.24 24.92 11.06
N THR A 596 -29.19 24.32 10.35
CA THR A 596 -29.38 24.59 8.92
C THR A 596 -30.80 25.07 8.64
N ALA A 597 -30.92 26.06 7.77
CA ALA A 597 -32.19 26.55 7.26
C ALA A 597 -32.15 26.60 5.73
N THR A 598 -33.31 26.63 5.09
CA THR A 598 -33.43 26.53 3.63
C THR A 598 -34.44 27.53 3.09
N ALA A 599 -34.02 28.40 2.17
CA ALA A 599 -34.91 29.22 1.37
C ALA A 599 -35.15 28.55 0.01
N GLN A 600 -36.32 28.80 -0.59
CA GLN A 600 -36.66 28.39 -1.95
C GLN A 600 -36.96 29.64 -2.79
N ILE A 601 -36.41 29.65 -4.00
CA ILE A 601 -36.59 30.71 -4.99
C ILE A 601 -37.28 30.08 -6.19
N LEU A 602 -38.45 30.60 -6.55
CA LEU A 602 -39.12 30.25 -7.80
C LEU A 602 -38.62 31.21 -8.89
N LEU A 603 -38.01 30.65 -9.92
CA LEU A 603 -37.87 31.34 -11.20
C LEU A 603 -39.25 31.35 -11.85
N ALA A 604 -39.73 32.52 -12.25
CA ALA A 604 -40.95 32.58 -13.03
C ALA A 604 -40.66 31.99 -14.41
N PRO A 605 -41.56 31.16 -14.98
CA PRO A 605 -41.50 30.89 -16.41
C PRO A 605 -41.79 32.20 -17.12
N THR A 606 -40.75 32.83 -17.68
CA THR A 606 -40.98 33.76 -18.78
C THR A 606 -41.60 32.93 -19.89
N GLU A 607 -42.93 32.95 -20.00
CA GLU A 607 -43.61 32.51 -21.22
C GLU A 607 -42.89 33.16 -22.38
N SER A 608 -42.61 32.39 -23.43
CA SER A 608 -41.73 32.76 -24.54
C SER A 608 -42.16 34.09 -25.18
N GLN A 609 -41.74 35.21 -24.60
CA GLN A 609 -42.10 36.54 -25.06
C GLN A 609 -41.39 36.73 -26.39
N THR A 610 -42.13 36.50 -27.47
CA THR A 610 -41.75 36.92 -28.80
C THR A 610 -41.85 38.43 -28.83
N VAL A 611 -40.76 39.09 -28.43
CA VAL A 611 -40.57 40.51 -28.64
C VAL A 611 -40.50 40.74 -30.15
N VAL A 612 -41.63 41.13 -30.76
CA VAL A 612 -41.71 41.42 -32.20
C VAL A 612 -41.24 42.85 -32.44
N ALA A 613 -39.94 43.06 -32.30
CA ALA A 613 -39.28 44.32 -32.63
C ALA A 613 -38.80 44.31 -34.09
N ALA A 614 -39.49 45.03 -34.97
CA ALA A 614 -39.08 45.30 -36.36
C ALA A 614 -38.47 44.08 -37.11
N GLY A 615 -39.22 42.97 -37.16
CA GLY A 615 -38.82 41.74 -37.87
C GLY A 615 -37.82 40.84 -37.14
N LEU A 616 -37.18 41.29 -36.06
CA LEU A 616 -36.29 40.46 -35.24
C LEU A 616 -37.07 39.59 -34.25
N ARG A 617 -37.54 38.42 -34.70
CA ARG A 617 -38.02 37.37 -33.79
C ARG A 617 -36.86 36.85 -32.94
N ARG A 618 -36.75 37.35 -31.71
CA ARG A 618 -35.91 36.74 -30.66
C ARG A 618 -36.79 36.02 -29.65
N THR A 619 -36.77 34.69 -29.69
CA THR A 619 -37.29 33.87 -28.59
C THR A 619 -36.31 33.99 -27.43
N ILE A 620 -36.71 34.67 -26.36
CA ILE A 620 -35.98 34.61 -25.09
C ILE A 620 -36.28 33.21 -24.52
N ALA A 621 -35.33 32.28 -24.65
CA ALA A 621 -35.46 30.97 -24.04
C ALA A 621 -35.51 31.12 -22.52
N PRO A 622 -36.45 30.45 -21.81
CA PRO A 622 -36.52 30.53 -20.36
C PRO A 622 -35.20 30.06 -19.73
N PRO A 623 -34.74 30.70 -18.65
CA PRO A 623 -33.47 30.38 -18.03
C PRO A 623 -33.48 28.95 -17.47
N ASP A 624 -32.62 28.09 -18.00
CA ASP A 624 -32.35 26.76 -17.44
C ASP A 624 -31.83 26.89 -16.00
N VAL A 625 -32.53 26.23 -15.07
CA VAL A 625 -32.25 26.25 -13.63
C VAL A 625 -30.82 25.78 -13.33
N SER A 626 -30.33 24.80 -14.10
CA SER A 626 -28.97 24.27 -14.00
C SER A 626 -27.91 25.35 -14.24
N ASN A 627 -28.17 26.26 -15.18
CA ASN A 627 -27.29 27.39 -15.49
C ASN A 627 -27.42 28.56 -14.49
N GLN A 628 -28.47 28.58 -13.67
CA GLN A 628 -28.72 29.60 -12.65
C GLN A 628 -28.13 29.25 -11.27
N VAL A 629 -27.93 27.97 -10.94
CA VAL A 629 -27.31 27.53 -9.67
C VAL A 629 -25.95 28.19 -9.41
N PRO A 630 -25.00 28.29 -10.37
CA PRO A 630 -23.74 29.00 -10.17
C PRO A 630 -23.90 30.51 -9.97
N VAL A 631 -24.96 31.10 -10.53
CA VAL A 631 -25.21 32.55 -10.48
C VAL A 631 -25.54 33.01 -9.04
N VAL A 632 -26.24 32.18 -8.26
CA VAL A 632 -26.49 32.42 -6.83
C VAL A 632 -25.18 32.54 -6.02
N GLN A 633 -24.11 31.91 -6.49
CA GLN A 633 -22.78 31.95 -5.87
C GLN A 633 -21.82 32.96 -6.55
N SER A 634 -22.27 33.74 -7.53
CA SER A 634 -21.44 34.71 -8.26
C SER A 634 -21.08 35.96 -7.44
N SER A 635 -19.98 36.65 -7.79
CA SER A 635 -19.54 37.86 -7.06
C SER A 635 -20.64 38.91 -6.88
N PRO A 636 -21.43 39.30 -7.91
CA PRO A 636 -22.48 40.31 -7.74
C PRO A 636 -23.51 39.96 -6.66
N VAL A 637 -23.88 38.68 -6.54
CA VAL A 637 -24.79 38.20 -5.48
C VAL A 637 -24.07 38.18 -4.14
N GLN A 638 -22.82 37.73 -4.08
CA GLN A 638 -22.00 37.77 -2.86
C GLN A 638 -21.75 39.20 -2.34
N ASP A 639 -21.59 40.17 -3.22
CA ASP A 639 -21.37 41.58 -2.88
C ASP A 639 -22.64 42.19 -2.25
N GLU A 640 -23.83 41.85 -2.78
CA GLU A 640 -25.11 42.23 -2.20
C GLU A 640 -25.40 41.50 -0.86
N VAL A 641 -24.99 40.24 -0.71
CA VAL A 641 -24.99 39.54 0.59
C VAL A 641 -24.03 40.22 1.58
N ARG A 642 -22.83 40.64 1.14
CA ARG A 642 -21.85 41.33 2.00
C ARG A 642 -22.38 42.66 2.53
N LYS A 643 -23.12 43.43 1.74
CA LYS A 643 -23.81 44.65 2.21
C LYS A 643 -24.85 44.36 3.30
N ARG A 644 -25.51 43.20 3.24
CA ARG A 644 -26.61 42.81 4.15
C ARG A 644 -26.14 42.14 5.45
N LEU A 645 -25.04 41.39 5.41
CA LEU A 645 -24.54 40.57 6.53
C LEU A 645 -23.13 40.95 7.00
N GLY A 646 -22.51 41.97 6.40
CA GLY A 646 -21.10 42.34 6.63
C GLY A 646 -20.07 41.28 6.16
N SER A 647 -20.54 40.12 5.70
CA SER A 647 -19.74 38.93 5.43
C SER A 647 -20.40 38.05 4.37
N VAL A 648 -19.66 37.07 3.83
CA VAL A 648 -20.13 36.16 2.77
C VAL A 648 -20.00 34.70 3.26
N PRO A 649 -20.93 34.23 4.10
CA PRO A 649 -20.91 32.86 4.61
C PRO A 649 -21.30 31.84 3.51
N PRO A 650 -20.65 30.66 3.46
CA PRO A 650 -20.88 29.69 2.40
C PRO A 650 -22.28 29.06 2.46
N VAL A 651 -22.89 28.87 1.30
CA VAL A 651 -24.23 28.25 1.14
C VAL A 651 -24.20 27.11 0.11
N LEU A 652 -25.01 26.08 0.36
CA LEU A 652 -25.26 24.99 -0.58
C LEU A 652 -26.47 25.35 -1.45
N VAL A 653 -26.28 25.35 -2.77
CA VAL A 653 -27.34 25.66 -3.74
C VAL A 653 -27.63 24.42 -4.58
N SER A 654 -28.91 24.08 -4.75
CA SER A 654 -29.34 22.89 -5.49
C SER A 654 -30.71 23.09 -6.15
N GLU A 655 -30.93 22.47 -7.31
CA GLU A 655 -32.27 22.38 -7.92
C GLU A 655 -33.20 21.43 -7.15
N VAL A 656 -34.51 21.69 -7.18
CA VAL A 656 -35.52 20.80 -6.60
C VAL A 656 -36.22 19.99 -7.71
N GLY A 657 -35.72 18.78 -7.97
CA GLY A 657 -36.27 17.89 -9.00
C GLY A 657 -36.03 18.43 -10.40
N SER A 658 -37.07 18.50 -11.23
CA SER A 658 -37.09 19.16 -12.54
C SER A 658 -38.06 20.36 -12.53
N SER A 659 -38.07 21.11 -11.42
CA SER A 659 -38.94 22.27 -11.22
C SER A 659 -38.13 23.56 -11.28
N GLN A 660 -38.77 24.68 -11.60
CA GLN A 660 -38.14 26.01 -11.66
C GLN A 660 -37.80 26.59 -10.26
N VAL A 661 -37.46 25.72 -9.30
CA VAL A 661 -37.20 26.07 -7.90
C VAL A 661 -35.73 25.82 -7.53
N ILE A 662 -35.04 26.90 -7.18
CA ILE A 662 -33.70 26.86 -6.61
C ILE A 662 -33.81 26.79 -5.08
N LYS A 663 -33.15 25.79 -4.49
CA LYS A 663 -33.02 25.62 -3.04
C LYS A 663 -31.69 26.19 -2.57
N VAL A 664 -31.73 27.13 -1.63
CA VAL A 664 -30.55 27.70 -0.97
C VAL A 664 -30.54 27.27 0.50
N GLN A 665 -29.61 26.38 0.86
CA GLN A 665 -29.42 25.91 2.23
C GLN A 665 -28.19 26.57 2.85
N ALA A 666 -28.38 27.17 4.03
CA ALA A 666 -27.31 27.81 4.80
C ALA A 666 -27.12 27.12 6.15
N ALA A 667 -25.89 27.19 6.67
CA ALA A 667 -25.53 26.76 8.01
C ALA A 667 -25.23 27.98 8.90
N GLY A 668 -25.57 27.91 10.19
CA GLY A 668 -25.33 28.98 11.15
C GLY A 668 -25.19 28.47 12.58
N SER A 669 -24.56 29.28 13.44
CA SER A 669 -24.38 29.00 14.88
C SER A 669 -25.66 29.14 15.71
N THR A 670 -26.71 29.72 15.15
CA THR A 670 -28.06 29.76 15.74
C THR A 670 -29.11 29.47 14.67
N PRO A 671 -30.33 29.00 15.04
CA PRO A 671 -31.44 28.81 14.11
C PRO A 671 -31.77 30.08 13.30
N ALA A 672 -31.73 31.23 13.98
CA ALA A 672 -31.99 32.54 13.38
C ALA A 672 -30.89 32.96 12.40
N ALA A 673 -29.60 32.72 12.72
CA ALA A 673 -28.50 33.01 11.82
C ALA A 673 -28.53 32.13 10.55
N ALA A 674 -28.82 30.84 10.69
CA ALA A 674 -28.97 29.96 9.52
C ALA A 674 -30.11 30.45 8.60
N ALA A 675 -31.24 30.86 9.18
CA ALA A 675 -32.38 31.40 8.43
C ALA A 675 -32.07 32.76 7.78
N SER A 676 -31.40 33.68 8.49
CA SER A 676 -31.05 34.99 7.93
C SER A 676 -30.06 34.89 6.77
N ILE A 677 -29.09 33.97 6.83
CA ILE A 677 -28.14 33.72 5.74
C ILE A 677 -28.85 33.19 4.49
N ALA A 678 -29.66 32.13 4.63
CA ALA A 678 -30.39 31.56 3.48
C ALA A 678 -31.34 32.60 2.84
N ASN A 679 -32.04 33.39 3.67
CA ASN A 679 -32.90 34.47 3.19
C ASN A 679 -32.13 35.65 2.55
N ALA A 680 -30.92 35.96 3.03
CA ALA A 680 -30.09 37.01 2.44
C ALA A 680 -29.62 36.64 1.03
N TYR A 681 -29.14 35.40 0.84
CA TYR A 681 -28.79 34.89 -0.50
C TYR A 681 -30.00 34.83 -1.44
N ALA A 682 -31.16 34.37 -0.96
CA ALA A 682 -32.37 34.32 -1.76
C ALA A 682 -32.81 35.72 -2.23
N LYS A 683 -32.80 36.71 -1.33
CA LYS A 683 -33.13 38.12 -1.66
C LYS A 683 -32.08 38.76 -2.57
N ALA A 684 -30.79 38.53 -2.33
CA ALA A 684 -29.70 39.06 -3.15
C ALA A 684 -29.76 38.53 -4.60
N TYR A 685 -30.05 37.23 -4.78
CA TYR A 685 -30.23 36.65 -6.10
C TYR A 685 -31.45 37.20 -6.84
N VAL A 686 -32.60 37.37 -6.17
CA VAL A 686 -33.80 38.00 -6.76
C VAL A 686 -33.50 39.41 -7.25
N LEU A 687 -32.83 40.24 -6.43
CA LEU A 687 -32.44 41.61 -6.80
C LEU A 687 -31.44 41.63 -7.97
N TYR A 688 -30.47 40.72 -7.97
CA TYR A 688 -29.53 40.57 -9.08
C TYR A 688 -30.26 40.21 -10.38
N ASN A 689 -31.20 39.28 -10.34
CA ASN A 689 -31.96 38.85 -11.52
C ASN A 689 -32.88 39.97 -12.05
N GLN A 690 -33.56 40.70 -11.16
CA GLN A 690 -34.33 41.90 -11.51
C GLN A 690 -33.46 42.96 -12.21
N ALA A 691 -32.29 43.29 -11.63
CA ALA A 691 -31.37 44.26 -12.21
C ALA A 691 -30.79 43.79 -13.57
N ALA A 692 -30.43 42.51 -13.69
CA ALA A 692 -29.94 41.92 -14.93
C ALA A 692 -31.02 41.95 -16.04
N THR A 693 -32.26 41.60 -15.70
CA THR A 693 -33.41 41.65 -16.62
C THR A 693 -33.68 43.09 -17.08
N SER A 694 -33.70 44.05 -16.15
CA SER A 694 -33.88 45.47 -16.45
C SER A 694 -32.79 46.00 -17.40
N ASN A 695 -31.51 45.72 -17.10
CA ASN A 695 -30.38 46.16 -17.92
C ASN A 695 -30.43 45.57 -19.34
N GLN A 696 -30.88 44.32 -19.50
CA GLN A 696 -31.07 43.70 -20.81
C GLN A 696 -32.19 44.38 -21.59
N LEU A 697 -33.34 44.64 -20.97
CA LEU A 697 -34.45 45.35 -21.60
C LEU A 697 -34.07 46.79 -21.99
N THR A 698 -33.29 47.49 -21.16
CA THR A 698 -32.77 48.83 -21.49
C THR A 698 -31.84 48.78 -22.70
N ALA A 699 -30.89 47.84 -22.74
CA ALA A 699 -29.98 47.69 -23.89
C ALA A 699 -30.70 47.32 -25.20
N ILE A 700 -31.83 46.61 -25.13
CA ILE A 700 -32.69 46.34 -26.29
C ILE A 700 -33.45 47.61 -26.70
N ALA A 701 -34.06 48.34 -25.75
CA ALA A 701 -34.76 49.60 -26.01
C ALA A 701 -33.83 50.65 -26.62
N ASP A 702 -32.60 50.80 -26.12
CA ASP A 702 -31.57 51.68 -26.69
C ASP A 702 -31.27 51.33 -28.15
N LYS A 703 -31.20 50.04 -28.48
CA LYS A 703 -30.93 49.59 -29.84
C LYS A 703 -32.08 49.93 -30.78
N VAL A 704 -33.33 49.71 -30.35
CA VAL A 704 -34.53 50.10 -31.12
C VAL A 704 -34.61 51.63 -31.25
N SER A 705 -34.32 52.38 -30.18
CA SER A 705 -34.30 53.85 -30.21
C SER A 705 -33.30 54.40 -31.23
N ARG A 706 -32.10 53.81 -31.35
CA ARG A 706 -31.13 54.20 -32.39
C ARG A 706 -31.66 53.92 -33.80
N GLN A 707 -32.40 52.82 -34.00
CA GLN A 707 -33.04 52.54 -35.29
C GLN A 707 -34.13 53.55 -35.64
N VAL A 708 -34.95 53.96 -34.66
CA VAL A 708 -35.91 55.08 -34.83
C VAL A 708 -35.19 56.35 -35.27
N SER A 709 -34.09 56.74 -34.60
CA SER A 709 -33.32 57.94 -34.97
C SER A 709 -32.75 57.87 -36.39
N VAL A 710 -32.20 56.72 -36.80
CA VAL A 710 -31.66 56.54 -38.17
C VAL A 710 -32.75 56.69 -39.24
N VAL A 711 -33.91 56.06 -39.02
CA VAL A 711 -35.06 56.18 -39.94
C VAL A 711 -35.60 57.61 -39.97
N GLN A 712 -35.70 58.27 -38.81
CA GLN A 712 -36.13 59.66 -38.70
C GLN A 712 -35.22 60.62 -39.48
N HIS A 713 -33.90 60.50 -39.37
CA HIS A 713 -32.97 61.33 -40.14
C HIS A 713 -33.16 61.14 -41.65
N ARG A 714 -33.29 59.89 -42.13
CA ARG A 714 -33.51 59.62 -43.56
C ARG A 714 -34.82 60.19 -44.08
N ILE A 715 -35.89 60.18 -43.28
CA ILE A 715 -37.16 60.84 -43.61
C ILE A 715 -36.97 62.36 -43.74
N VAL A 716 -36.23 62.99 -42.81
CA VAL A 716 -35.95 64.44 -42.87
C VAL A 716 -35.14 64.79 -44.11
N ASP A 717 -34.08 64.03 -44.43
CA ASP A 717 -33.25 64.23 -45.63
C ASP A 717 -34.08 64.14 -46.92
N LEU A 718 -34.92 63.10 -47.04
CA LEU A 718 -35.84 62.93 -48.19
C LEU A 718 -36.88 64.06 -48.26
N THR A 719 -37.36 64.55 -47.11
CA THR A 719 -38.31 65.67 -47.05
C THR A 719 -37.66 66.98 -47.53
N ALA A 720 -36.40 67.22 -47.16
CA ALA A 720 -35.63 68.36 -47.64
C ALA A 720 -35.38 68.28 -49.16
N GLN A 721 -35.00 67.12 -49.68
CA GLN A 721 -34.84 66.90 -51.13
C GLN A 721 -36.17 67.10 -51.90
N LEU A 722 -37.28 66.58 -51.36
CA LEU A 722 -38.62 66.76 -51.94
C LEU A 722 -39.19 68.18 -51.78
N SER A 723 -38.48 69.08 -51.11
CA SER A 723 -38.82 70.51 -51.02
C SER A 723 -38.14 71.37 -52.10
N ASP A 724 -37.16 70.83 -52.84
CA ASP A 724 -36.52 71.51 -53.96
C ASP A 724 -37.40 71.40 -55.23
N PRO A 725 -37.90 72.52 -55.79
CA PRO A 725 -38.71 72.51 -57.01
C PRO A 725 -38.03 71.86 -58.22
N ALA A 726 -36.70 71.96 -58.32
CA ALA A 726 -35.94 71.36 -59.42
C ALA A 726 -35.86 69.83 -59.29
N PHE A 727 -35.71 69.32 -58.06
CA PHE A 727 -35.73 67.87 -57.81
C PHE A 727 -37.13 67.28 -58.00
N VAL A 728 -38.18 67.99 -57.58
CA VAL A 728 -39.59 67.57 -57.71
C VAL A 728 -40.04 67.38 -59.16
N ALA A 729 -39.47 68.14 -60.10
CA ALA A 729 -39.70 67.99 -61.54
C ALA A 729 -38.97 66.78 -62.17
N SER A 730 -38.05 66.13 -61.45
CA SER A 730 -37.28 64.99 -61.96
C SER A 730 -38.04 63.65 -61.84
N PRO A 731 -37.75 62.66 -62.71
CA PRO A 731 -38.30 61.31 -62.57
C PRO A 731 -37.96 60.62 -61.22
N ALA A 732 -36.89 61.05 -60.55
CA ALA A 732 -36.45 60.49 -59.27
C ALA A 732 -37.38 60.84 -58.10
N ALA A 733 -38.15 61.94 -58.19
CA ALA A 733 -39.05 62.38 -57.12
C ALA A 733 -40.16 61.37 -56.81
N GLY A 734 -40.59 60.56 -57.80
CA GLY A 734 -41.57 59.48 -57.58
C GLY A 734 -41.02 58.37 -56.68
N ALA A 735 -39.76 57.96 -56.91
CA ALA A 735 -39.09 56.95 -56.10
C ALA A 735 -38.80 57.46 -54.68
N ALA A 736 -38.35 58.71 -54.54
CA ALA A 736 -38.10 59.34 -53.23
C ALA A 736 -39.37 59.41 -52.35
N ARG A 737 -40.54 59.72 -52.93
CA ARG A 737 -41.83 59.69 -52.22
C ARG A 737 -42.21 58.28 -51.75
N ALA A 738 -41.96 57.25 -52.58
CA ALA A 738 -42.20 55.86 -52.20
C ALA A 738 -41.24 55.39 -51.08
N GLU A 739 -39.96 55.77 -51.13
CA GLU A 739 -39.00 55.52 -50.05
C GLU A 739 -39.44 56.20 -48.74
N GLN A 740 -39.83 57.47 -48.80
CA GLN A 740 -40.32 58.23 -47.65
C GLN A 740 -41.56 57.56 -47.01
N GLY A 741 -42.55 57.15 -47.80
CA GLY A 741 -43.74 56.45 -47.31
C GLY A 741 -43.42 55.12 -46.61
N ASN A 742 -42.50 54.33 -47.20
CA ASN A 742 -42.03 53.08 -46.59
C ASN A 742 -41.30 53.32 -45.26
N LEU A 743 -40.46 54.35 -45.17
CA LEU A 743 -39.73 54.69 -43.95
C LEU A 743 -40.66 55.19 -42.84
N ILE A 744 -41.69 55.99 -43.16
CA ILE A 744 -42.73 56.41 -42.20
C ILE A 744 -43.46 55.18 -41.64
N GLY A 745 -43.80 54.20 -42.49
CA GLY A 745 -44.37 52.93 -42.06
C GLY A 745 -43.45 52.13 -41.12
N GLN A 746 -42.15 52.06 -41.43
CA GLN A 746 -41.15 51.41 -40.57
C GLN A 746 -40.97 52.13 -39.22
N GLN A 747 -40.99 53.46 -39.22
CA GLN A 747 -40.89 54.27 -38.00
C GLN A 747 -42.04 53.97 -37.03
N LEU A 748 -43.27 53.88 -37.53
CA LEU A 748 -44.45 53.59 -36.70
C LEU A 748 -44.32 52.23 -35.99
N VAL A 749 -43.87 51.20 -36.69
CA VAL A 749 -43.62 49.86 -36.13
C VAL A 749 -42.50 49.88 -35.09
N LEU A 750 -41.41 50.61 -35.34
CA LEU A 750 -40.32 50.76 -34.38
C LEU A 750 -40.76 51.50 -33.11
N GLN A 751 -41.58 52.55 -33.23
CA GLN A 751 -42.13 53.29 -32.09
C GLN A 751 -43.09 52.44 -31.26
N GLN A 752 -43.97 51.65 -31.89
CA GLN A 752 -44.84 50.69 -31.19
C GLN A 752 -44.01 49.65 -30.42
N SER A 753 -42.95 49.12 -31.02
CA SER A 753 -42.04 48.19 -30.35
C SER A 753 -41.27 48.82 -29.19
N LEU A 754 -40.95 50.12 -29.24
CA LEU A 754 -40.28 50.81 -28.14
C LEU A 754 -41.23 51.02 -26.96
N ALA A 755 -42.49 51.37 -27.24
CA ALA A 755 -43.53 51.50 -26.22
C ALA A 755 -43.84 50.17 -25.52
N SER A 756 -43.88 49.04 -26.24
CA SER A 756 -44.07 47.72 -25.61
C SER A 756 -42.89 47.34 -24.70
N LEU A 757 -41.65 47.58 -25.13
CA LEU A 757 -40.45 47.35 -24.31
C LEU A 757 -40.42 48.20 -23.03
N GLN A 758 -40.90 49.44 -23.09
CA GLN A 758 -41.03 50.29 -21.90
C GLN A 758 -42.09 49.77 -20.93
N LEU A 759 -43.22 49.25 -21.44
CA LEU A 759 -44.23 48.60 -20.61
C LEU A 759 -43.69 47.32 -19.96
N ASP A 760 -42.98 46.48 -20.71
CA ASP A 760 -42.33 45.26 -20.20
C ASP A 760 -41.29 45.58 -19.11
N GLN A 761 -40.54 46.68 -19.21
CA GLN A 761 -39.62 47.13 -18.15
C GLN A 761 -40.33 47.47 -16.84
N VAL A 762 -41.55 48.03 -16.90
CA VAL A 762 -42.36 48.34 -15.71
C VAL A 762 -42.96 47.08 -15.09
N LEU A 763 -43.43 46.14 -15.94
CA LEU A 763 -44.09 44.91 -15.50
C LEU A 763 -43.11 43.81 -15.04
N SER A 764 -41.92 43.71 -15.65
CA SER A 764 -40.95 42.62 -15.42
C SER A 764 -40.16 42.69 -14.10
N ARG A 765 -40.70 43.34 -13.06
CA ARG A 765 -40.11 43.41 -11.72
C ARG A 765 -40.10 42.06 -10.97
N GLY A 766 -40.46 40.94 -11.60
CA GLY A 766 -40.77 39.66 -10.94
C GLY A 766 -40.24 38.38 -11.58
N SER A 767 -39.17 38.41 -12.39
CA SER A 767 -38.61 37.21 -13.07
C SER A 767 -38.09 36.12 -12.11
N ALA A 768 -37.79 36.47 -10.87
CA ALA A 768 -37.57 35.52 -9.77
C ALA A 768 -38.24 36.03 -8.49
N SER A 769 -38.76 35.10 -7.67
CA SER A 769 -39.39 35.41 -6.38
C SER A 769 -39.01 34.38 -5.31
N VAL A 770 -39.07 34.77 -4.04
CA VAL A 770 -38.85 33.84 -2.92
C VAL A 770 -40.17 33.12 -2.64
N SER A 771 -40.28 31.86 -3.09
CA SER A 771 -41.51 31.07 -2.93
C SER A 771 -41.71 30.53 -1.53
N ALA A 772 -40.62 30.19 -0.83
CA ALA A 772 -40.64 29.83 0.58
C ALA A 772 -39.41 30.43 1.29
N PRO A 773 -39.57 31.43 2.18
CA PRO A 773 -38.45 31.95 2.95
C PRO A 773 -37.94 30.90 3.95
N ALA A 774 -36.66 30.98 4.29
CA ALA A 774 -36.06 30.09 5.29
C ALA A 774 -36.62 30.38 6.68
N THR A 775 -37.24 29.36 7.28
CA THR A 775 -37.65 29.37 8.69
C THR A 775 -36.52 28.82 9.57
N ALA A 776 -36.45 29.33 10.81
CA ALA A 776 -35.47 28.89 11.79
C ALA A 776 -35.82 27.48 12.29
N ASN A 777 -34.97 26.48 12.00
CA ASN A 777 -35.14 25.13 12.52
C ASN A 777 -34.45 25.01 13.91
N PRO A 778 -35.19 24.75 15.00
CA PRO A 778 -34.62 24.67 16.34
C PRO A 778 -33.79 23.40 16.58
N ARG A 779 -33.86 22.39 15.71
CA ARG A 779 -33.04 21.17 15.82
C ARG A 779 -31.66 21.41 15.21
N ALA A 780 -30.61 21.33 16.04
CA ALA A 780 -29.24 21.29 15.56
C ALA A 780 -29.03 20.04 14.69
N VAL A 781 -28.30 20.18 13.58
CA VAL A 781 -28.01 19.09 12.63
C VAL A 781 -26.67 18.43 12.96
N SER A 782 -25.76 19.17 13.58
CA SER A 782 -24.56 18.65 14.22
C SER A 782 -24.19 19.51 15.43
N PRO A 783 -23.51 18.97 16.44
CA PRO A 783 -23.08 17.58 16.58
C PRO A 783 -24.23 16.65 17.02
N ASP A 784 -24.10 15.35 16.74
CA ASP A 784 -25.01 14.29 17.24
C ASP A 784 -24.22 13.43 18.25
N PRO A 785 -24.38 13.64 19.57
CA PRO A 785 -23.59 12.93 20.58
C PRO A 785 -23.79 11.41 20.57
N ALA A 786 -24.98 10.93 20.20
CA ALA A 786 -25.27 9.50 20.15
C ALA A 786 -24.51 8.83 18.99
N ARG A 787 -24.48 9.45 17.80
CA ARG A 787 -23.64 8.99 16.69
C ARG A 787 -22.15 9.10 17.03
N SER A 788 -21.72 10.19 17.65
CA SER A 788 -20.32 10.36 18.10
C SER A 788 -19.89 9.26 19.08
N ALA A 789 -20.75 8.86 20.03
CA ALA A 789 -20.48 7.79 20.97
C ALA A 789 -20.36 6.41 20.27
N ILE A 790 -21.30 6.08 19.38
CA ILE A 790 -21.28 4.80 18.64
C ILE A 790 -20.02 4.70 17.75
N VAL A 791 -19.65 5.79 17.07
CA VAL A 791 -18.43 5.86 16.26
C VAL A 791 -17.18 5.79 17.14
N GLY A 792 -17.14 6.51 18.26
CA GLY A 792 -16.04 6.49 19.23
C GLY A 792 -15.79 5.11 19.84
N LEU A 793 -16.86 4.35 20.08
CA LEU A 793 -16.82 2.97 20.55
C LEU A 793 -16.31 2.01 19.46
N GLY A 794 -16.83 2.11 18.24
CA GLY A 794 -16.39 1.29 17.10
C GLY A 794 -14.90 1.51 16.75
N VAL A 795 -14.49 2.78 16.63
CA VAL A 795 -13.08 3.16 16.44
C VAL A 795 -12.23 2.72 17.62
N GLY A 796 -12.76 2.83 18.84
CA GLY A 796 -12.11 2.41 20.07
C GLY A 796 -11.81 0.92 20.17
N LEU A 797 -12.77 0.08 19.81
CA LEU A 797 -12.60 -1.38 19.75
C LEU A 797 -11.63 -1.78 18.63
N LEU A 798 -11.67 -1.11 17.48
CA LEU A 798 -10.74 -1.34 16.37
C LEU A 798 -9.31 -0.91 16.71
N LEU A 799 -9.11 0.28 17.29
CA LEU A 799 -7.80 0.76 17.72
C LEU A 799 -7.28 -0.04 18.92
N GLY A 800 -8.12 -0.29 19.93
CA GLY A 800 -7.76 -1.08 21.10
C GLY A 800 -7.35 -2.50 20.70
N GLY A 801 -8.15 -3.17 19.87
CA GLY A 801 -7.85 -4.50 19.33
C GLY A 801 -6.59 -4.49 18.45
N GLY A 802 -6.50 -3.58 17.49
CA GLY A 802 -5.34 -3.43 16.61
C GLY A 802 -4.05 -3.15 17.36
N LEU A 803 -4.07 -2.27 18.37
CA LEU A 803 -2.92 -1.94 19.19
C LEU A 803 -2.58 -3.05 20.20
N ALA A 804 -3.57 -3.77 20.73
CA ALA A 804 -3.33 -4.97 21.54
C ALA A 804 -2.61 -6.08 20.73
N LEU A 805 -2.98 -6.27 19.47
CA LEU A 805 -2.29 -7.16 18.54
C LEU A 805 -0.91 -6.64 18.14
N LEU A 806 -0.75 -5.32 17.95
CA LEU A 806 0.54 -4.70 17.62
C LEU A 806 1.52 -4.78 18.80
N LEU A 807 1.07 -4.48 20.02
CA LEU A 807 1.84 -4.67 21.26
C LEU A 807 2.12 -6.14 21.55
N GLY A 808 1.20 -7.05 21.18
CA GLY A 808 1.43 -8.49 21.21
C GLY A 808 2.53 -8.97 20.24
N ASN A 809 2.68 -8.31 19.10
CA ASN A 809 3.69 -8.63 18.07
C ASN A 809 5.00 -7.84 18.20
N LEU A 810 5.05 -6.86 19.10
CA LEU A 810 6.29 -6.17 19.49
C LEU A 810 7.10 -6.99 20.50
N ASP A 811 6.43 -7.83 21.28
CA ASP A 811 7.05 -8.79 22.16
C ASP A 811 7.69 -9.91 21.33
N ARG A 812 9.03 -9.86 21.22
CA ARG A 812 9.85 -10.87 20.53
C ARG A 812 10.41 -11.93 21.47
N SER A 813 9.92 -12.00 22.71
CA SER A 813 10.35 -13.01 23.66
C SER A 813 9.87 -14.40 23.23
N VAL A 814 10.74 -15.39 23.40
CA VAL A 814 10.40 -16.81 23.25
C VAL A 814 9.55 -17.17 24.48
N SER A 815 8.25 -17.36 24.28
CA SER A 815 7.24 -17.54 25.33
C SER A 815 6.51 -18.88 25.27
N LEU A 816 6.56 -19.56 24.12
CA LEU A 816 5.88 -20.82 23.83
C LEU A 816 6.87 -21.82 23.19
N PRO A 817 6.67 -23.14 23.34
CA PRO A 817 7.46 -24.16 22.63
C PRO A 817 7.48 -23.96 21.10
N ASP A 818 6.35 -23.53 20.53
CA ASP A 818 6.20 -23.18 19.11
C ASP A 818 7.05 -21.96 18.66
N ASP A 819 7.69 -21.25 19.59
CA ASP A 819 8.59 -20.14 19.28
C ASP A 819 10.01 -20.64 19.02
N VAL A 820 10.41 -21.76 19.64
CA VAL A 820 11.74 -22.37 19.46
C VAL A 820 11.92 -22.83 18.01
N SER A 821 10.99 -23.63 17.50
CA SER A 821 11.00 -24.16 16.14
C SER A 821 10.81 -23.07 15.05
N ARG A 822 10.37 -21.87 15.43
CA ARG A 822 10.38 -20.67 14.56
C ARG A 822 11.73 -19.98 14.48
N GLY A 823 12.61 -20.14 15.48
CA GLY A 823 13.91 -19.47 15.52
C GLY A 823 14.97 -20.11 14.63
N ARG A 824 14.88 -21.42 14.41
CA ARG A 824 15.68 -22.18 13.43
C ARG A 824 14.97 -23.52 13.16
N GLN A 825 14.91 -23.93 11.89
CA GLN A 825 14.38 -25.26 11.55
C GLN A 825 15.29 -26.36 12.10
N GLY A 826 14.70 -27.47 12.54
CA GLY A 826 15.41 -28.65 13.05
C GLY A 826 15.67 -28.67 14.57
N ILE A 827 15.41 -27.58 15.30
CA ILE A 827 15.64 -27.53 16.75
C ILE A 827 14.31 -27.69 17.51
N SER A 828 14.27 -28.66 18.42
CA SER A 828 13.12 -29.02 19.25
C SER A 828 13.15 -28.34 20.62
N THR A 829 11.97 -28.22 21.25
CA THR A 829 11.87 -27.94 22.69
C THR A 829 11.92 -29.27 23.43
N LEU A 830 12.92 -29.47 24.30
CA LEU A 830 13.10 -30.68 25.10
C LEU A 830 12.17 -30.70 26.32
N ALA A 831 12.03 -29.56 27.00
CA ALA A 831 11.17 -29.41 28.16
C ALA A 831 10.74 -27.95 28.36
N ALA A 832 9.64 -27.77 29.11
CA ALA A 832 9.21 -26.48 29.63
C ALA A 832 9.12 -26.55 31.16
N ILE A 833 10.06 -25.88 31.84
CA ILE A 833 10.12 -25.82 33.30
C ILE A 833 9.23 -24.66 33.76
N PRO A 834 8.22 -24.91 34.61
CA PRO A 834 7.34 -23.86 35.12
C PRO A 834 8.10 -22.92 36.05
N ARG A 835 7.60 -21.70 36.26
CA ARG A 835 8.14 -20.78 37.26
C ARG A 835 7.79 -21.28 38.66
N PHE A 836 8.81 -21.54 39.48
CA PHE A 836 8.67 -21.89 40.90
C PHE A 836 9.49 -20.92 41.76
N THR A 837 9.06 -20.73 43.00
CA THR A 837 9.83 -20.05 44.04
C THR A 837 10.66 -21.09 44.77
N LEU A 838 11.95 -20.84 44.90
CA LEU A 838 12.81 -21.61 45.80
C LEU A 838 12.52 -21.11 47.21
N GLN A 839 12.15 -21.99 48.14
CA GLN A 839 12.17 -21.61 49.55
C GLN A 839 13.61 -21.32 49.96
N GLU A 840 13.83 -20.20 50.64
CA GLU A 840 15.11 -19.97 51.31
C GLU A 840 15.25 -20.99 52.46
N PRO A 841 16.45 -21.54 52.70
CA PRO A 841 16.67 -22.41 53.85
C PRO A 841 16.47 -21.61 55.14
N GLU A 842 15.73 -22.16 56.09
CA GLU A 842 15.70 -21.61 57.44
C GLU A 842 17.12 -21.61 58.03
N LYS A 843 17.48 -20.52 58.72
CA LYS A 843 18.82 -20.34 59.29
C LYS A 843 19.17 -21.49 60.24
N GLY A 844 20.11 -22.33 59.82
CA GLY A 844 20.71 -23.37 60.66
C GLY A 844 20.55 -24.80 60.13
N MET A 845 19.68 -25.06 59.15
CA MET A 845 19.50 -26.41 58.60
C MET A 845 20.29 -26.61 57.31
N LEU A 846 21.17 -27.63 57.31
CA LEU A 846 21.89 -28.04 56.10
C LEU A 846 20.89 -28.58 55.05
N VAL A 847 20.99 -28.04 53.84
CA VAL A 847 20.02 -28.15 52.74
C VAL A 847 19.56 -29.59 52.48
N HIS A 848 18.29 -29.88 52.77
CA HIS A 848 17.61 -31.05 52.21
C HIS A 848 17.25 -30.83 50.73
N PRO A 849 17.33 -31.87 49.88
CA PRO A 849 17.19 -31.73 48.43
C PRO A 849 15.72 -31.64 47.93
N GLU A 850 14.92 -30.70 48.43
CA GLU A 850 13.64 -30.32 47.81
C GLU A 850 13.79 -29.34 46.62
N MET A 851 14.90 -29.48 45.87
CA MET A 851 15.20 -28.63 44.70
C MET A 851 14.18 -28.76 43.57
N ALA A 852 13.39 -29.84 43.55
CA ALA A 852 12.20 -29.98 42.72
C ALA A 852 10.94 -29.64 43.54
N SER A 853 10.78 -28.35 43.87
CA SER A 853 9.69 -27.83 44.71
C SER A 853 8.32 -28.08 44.04
N GLY A 854 7.65 -29.13 44.49
CA GLY A 854 6.34 -29.58 43.99
C GLY A 854 6.39 -30.61 42.85
N PRO A 855 5.40 -31.53 42.76
CA PRO A 855 5.40 -32.65 41.81
C PRO A 855 5.38 -32.22 40.34
N THR A 856 4.92 -31.00 40.03
CA THR A 856 4.94 -30.45 38.66
C THR A 856 6.36 -30.12 38.19
N VAL A 857 7.22 -29.60 39.08
CA VAL A 857 8.62 -29.29 38.76
C VAL A 857 9.41 -30.58 38.58
N ARG A 858 9.22 -31.56 39.48
CA ARG A 858 9.86 -32.88 39.38
C ARG A 858 9.52 -33.58 38.06
N ARG A 859 8.25 -33.59 37.66
CA ARG A 859 7.82 -34.13 36.35
C ARG A 859 8.40 -33.38 35.15
N ALA A 860 8.65 -32.07 35.24
CA ALA A 860 9.27 -31.32 34.16
C ALA A 860 10.75 -31.74 33.94
N PHE A 861 11.48 -32.01 35.03
CA PHE A 861 12.85 -32.54 34.95
C PHE A 861 12.89 -34.02 34.54
N GLN A 862 11.95 -34.85 34.99
CA GLN A 862 11.78 -36.22 34.48
C GLN A 862 11.52 -36.23 32.96
N GLY A 863 10.60 -35.40 32.47
CA GLY A 863 10.32 -35.27 31.04
C GLY A 863 11.49 -34.70 30.20
N LEU A 864 12.33 -33.84 30.80
CA LEU A 864 13.61 -33.44 30.18
C LEU A 864 14.54 -34.64 30.00
N TRP A 865 14.70 -35.47 31.03
CA TRP A 865 15.54 -36.68 30.94
C TRP A 865 14.98 -37.72 29.96
N GLU A 866 13.67 -37.93 29.94
CA GLU A 866 13.02 -38.80 28.96
C GLU A 866 13.29 -38.33 27.52
N SER A 867 13.19 -37.03 27.26
CA SER A 867 13.50 -36.45 25.95
C SER A 867 14.98 -36.62 25.57
N LEU A 868 15.90 -36.46 26.52
CA LEU A 868 17.32 -36.70 26.30
C LEU A 868 17.63 -38.18 26.02
N GLN A 869 17.01 -39.12 26.74
CA GLN A 869 17.15 -40.56 26.47
C GLN A 869 16.62 -40.93 25.08
N VAL A 870 15.49 -40.37 24.63
CA VAL A 870 14.95 -40.61 23.29
C VAL A 870 15.90 -40.13 22.20
N ILE A 871 16.59 -39.01 22.40
CA ILE A 871 17.62 -38.50 21.47
C ILE A 871 18.89 -39.36 21.53
N GLY A 872 19.27 -39.82 22.73
CA GLY A 872 20.43 -40.68 22.97
C GLY A 872 20.23 -42.17 22.66
N MET A 873 19.16 -42.56 21.96
CA MET A 873 18.87 -43.96 21.61
C MET A 873 19.93 -44.57 20.69
N ASP A 874 20.37 -43.82 19.67
CA ASP A 874 21.36 -44.29 18.69
C ASP A 874 22.81 -44.09 19.16
N ARG A 875 23.04 -43.11 20.04
CA ARG A 875 24.33 -42.82 20.68
C ARG A 875 24.10 -42.46 22.15
N PRO A 876 24.57 -43.28 23.11
CA PRO A 876 24.37 -43.00 24.53
C PRO A 876 25.04 -41.69 24.93
N LEU A 877 24.29 -40.82 25.61
CA LEU A 877 24.76 -39.53 26.10
C LEU A 877 25.39 -39.70 27.48
N GLY A 878 26.72 -39.78 27.56
CA GLY A 878 27.45 -39.91 28.83
C GLY A 878 27.83 -38.56 29.44
N VAL A 879 28.15 -37.57 28.61
CA VAL A 879 28.50 -36.21 29.05
C VAL A 879 27.59 -35.18 28.38
N ILE A 880 26.89 -34.37 29.16
CA ILE A 880 25.93 -33.36 28.68
C ILE A 880 26.27 -31.97 29.24
N SER A 881 26.52 -31.00 28.36
CA SER A 881 26.66 -29.58 28.75
C SER A 881 25.30 -28.89 28.77
N ILE A 882 25.09 -28.03 29.78
CA ILE A 882 23.91 -27.17 29.90
C ILE A 882 24.40 -25.72 29.87
N THR A 883 23.90 -24.95 28.92
CA THR A 883 24.26 -23.55 28.70
C THR A 883 23.01 -22.67 28.56
N SER A 884 23.18 -21.37 28.33
CA SER A 884 22.08 -20.41 28.18
C SER A 884 22.43 -19.30 27.19
N SER A 885 21.41 -18.57 26.69
CA SER A 885 21.66 -17.40 25.84
C SER A 885 22.20 -16.23 26.66
N LEU A 886 21.64 -16.00 27.86
CA LEU A 886 21.97 -14.86 28.73
C LEU A 886 22.14 -15.28 30.20
N VAL A 887 22.75 -14.40 30.97
CA VAL A 887 22.86 -14.52 32.44
C VAL A 887 21.45 -14.62 33.07
N ASN A 888 21.31 -15.40 34.15
CA ASN A 888 20.07 -15.58 34.90
C ASN A 888 18.90 -16.18 34.07
N GLU A 889 19.16 -17.12 33.16
CA GLU A 889 18.11 -17.89 32.46
C GLU A 889 17.79 -19.24 33.12
N GLY A 890 18.54 -19.64 34.15
CA GLY A 890 18.28 -20.82 34.97
C GLY A 890 19.08 -22.08 34.62
N LYS A 891 20.18 -21.95 33.87
CA LYS A 891 21.20 -22.99 33.60
C LYS A 891 21.52 -23.87 34.83
N THR A 892 22.04 -23.27 35.91
CA THR A 892 22.46 -23.93 37.16
C THR A 892 21.29 -24.61 37.88
N THR A 893 20.10 -23.99 37.85
CA THR A 893 18.88 -24.58 38.39
C THR A 893 18.43 -25.79 37.57
N THR A 894 18.60 -25.74 36.25
CA THR A 894 18.28 -26.85 35.35
C THR A 894 19.24 -28.01 35.56
N VAL A 895 20.54 -27.71 35.71
CA VAL A 895 21.57 -28.69 36.04
C VAL A 895 21.26 -29.39 37.37
N ALA A 896 21.07 -28.62 38.45
CA ALA A 896 20.84 -29.18 39.78
C ALA A 896 19.50 -29.94 39.90
N GLY A 897 18.43 -29.43 39.28
CA GLY A 897 17.12 -30.09 39.28
C GLY A 897 17.09 -31.39 38.46
N LEU A 898 17.78 -31.42 37.32
CA LEU A 898 17.96 -32.64 36.53
C LEU A 898 18.83 -33.66 37.31
N ALA A 899 19.94 -33.21 37.90
CA ALA A 899 20.86 -34.07 38.65
C ALA A 899 20.17 -34.75 39.85
N ALA A 900 19.39 -34.00 40.63
CA ALA A 900 18.63 -34.53 41.76
C ALA A 900 17.62 -35.61 41.34
N VAL A 901 16.84 -35.35 40.27
CA VAL A 901 15.89 -36.33 39.73
C VAL A 901 16.58 -37.60 39.24
N LEU A 902 17.76 -37.49 38.63
CA LEU A 902 18.53 -38.65 38.19
C LEU A 902 19.06 -39.48 39.37
N ALA A 903 19.61 -38.82 40.40
CA ALA A 903 20.07 -39.47 41.62
C ALA A 903 18.93 -40.15 42.39
N GLU A 904 17.74 -39.53 42.45
CA GLU A 904 16.50 -40.13 42.98
C GLU A 904 16.10 -41.41 42.23
N THR A 905 16.36 -41.50 40.91
CA THR A 905 16.11 -42.73 40.12
C THR A 905 17.20 -43.81 40.27
N GLY A 906 18.15 -43.65 41.19
CA GLY A 906 19.21 -44.63 41.46
C GLY A 906 20.40 -44.57 40.51
N ARG A 907 20.45 -43.59 39.59
CA ARG A 907 21.61 -43.39 38.69
C ARG A 907 22.72 -42.66 39.42
N ARG A 908 23.97 -43.07 39.20
CA ARG A 908 25.16 -42.34 39.64
C ARG A 908 25.34 -41.13 38.72
N VAL A 909 25.39 -39.94 39.31
CA VAL A 909 25.46 -38.67 38.58
C VAL A 909 26.63 -37.86 39.10
N ALA A 910 27.43 -37.31 38.20
CA ALA A 910 28.37 -36.26 38.52
C ALA A 910 27.90 -34.94 37.93
N VAL A 911 28.12 -33.85 38.67
CA VAL A 911 27.93 -32.50 38.17
C VAL A 911 29.25 -31.74 38.24
N ILE A 912 29.58 -30.99 37.19
CA ILE A 912 30.81 -30.20 37.09
C ILE A 912 30.43 -28.72 36.91
N ASP A 913 30.96 -27.83 37.76
CA ASP A 913 30.78 -26.37 37.62
C ASP A 913 31.89 -25.77 36.73
N CYS A 914 31.62 -25.66 35.43
CA CYS A 914 32.50 -24.98 34.47
C CYS A 914 32.17 -23.48 34.30
N ASP A 915 31.25 -22.90 35.10
CA ASP A 915 31.08 -21.44 35.17
C ASP A 915 32.13 -20.83 36.10
N LEU A 916 33.40 -20.98 35.72
CA LEU A 916 34.58 -20.50 36.46
C LEU A 916 34.57 -18.98 36.69
N ARG A 917 33.69 -18.22 36.01
CA ARG A 917 33.54 -16.77 36.16
C ARG A 917 32.55 -16.40 37.26
N ARG A 918 31.47 -17.15 37.42
CA ARG A 918 30.41 -16.91 38.42
C ARG A 918 29.90 -18.24 39.01
N PRO A 919 30.77 -19.02 39.67
CA PRO A 919 30.42 -20.34 40.15
C PRO A 919 29.35 -20.25 41.22
N ARG A 920 28.29 -21.03 41.03
CA ARG A 920 27.08 -20.99 41.87
C ARG A 920 26.54 -22.38 42.19
N LEU A 921 27.04 -23.43 41.55
CA LEU A 921 26.51 -24.78 41.73
C LEU A 921 26.77 -25.32 43.14
N HIS A 922 27.95 -25.05 43.71
CA HIS A 922 28.28 -25.41 45.09
C HIS A 922 27.28 -24.83 46.11
N GLN A 923 26.86 -23.57 45.94
CA GLN A 923 25.84 -22.91 46.76
C GLN A 923 24.47 -23.56 46.63
N ARG A 924 24.14 -24.12 45.46
CA ARG A 924 22.89 -24.85 45.20
C ARG A 924 22.88 -26.25 45.81
N LEU A 925 24.05 -26.86 45.97
CA LEU A 925 24.22 -28.22 46.49
C LEU A 925 24.69 -28.27 47.94
N GLY A 926 24.83 -27.13 48.62
CA GLY A 926 25.24 -27.05 50.03
C GLY A 926 26.70 -27.46 50.29
N LEU A 927 27.59 -27.26 49.30
CA LEU A 927 28.97 -27.74 49.32
C LEU A 927 30.00 -26.60 49.25
N ALA A 928 31.25 -26.90 49.63
CA ALA A 928 32.35 -25.94 49.62
C ALA A 928 32.98 -25.77 48.22
N ASN A 929 33.59 -24.61 47.97
CA ASN A 929 34.26 -24.29 46.69
C ASN A 929 35.74 -23.93 46.87
N THR A 930 36.36 -24.37 47.96
CA THR A 930 37.79 -24.15 48.27
C THR A 930 38.71 -24.91 47.31
N VAL A 931 38.26 -26.09 46.87
CA VAL A 931 38.94 -26.98 45.91
C VAL A 931 37.92 -27.42 44.87
N GLY A 932 38.35 -27.55 43.62
CA GLY A 932 37.47 -27.98 42.52
C GLY A 932 38.20 -28.11 41.19
N LEU A 933 37.45 -27.99 40.09
CA LEU A 933 37.91 -28.14 38.71
C LEU A 933 39.19 -27.36 38.42
N THR A 934 39.26 -26.07 38.79
CA THR A 934 40.46 -25.25 38.59
C THR A 934 41.69 -25.84 39.29
N SER A 935 41.57 -26.29 40.54
CA SER A 935 42.65 -26.94 41.29
C SER A 935 43.13 -28.24 40.61
N VAL A 936 42.22 -29.00 40.00
CA VAL A 936 42.54 -30.23 39.25
C VAL A 936 43.22 -29.91 37.91
N LEU A 937 42.74 -28.89 37.20
CA LEU A 937 43.31 -28.47 35.90
C LEU A 937 44.71 -27.86 36.04
N VAL A 938 44.96 -27.09 37.11
CA VAL A 938 46.30 -26.59 37.46
C VAL A 938 47.20 -27.72 38.00
N GLY A 939 46.62 -28.71 38.68
CA GLY A 939 47.31 -29.91 39.17
C GLY A 939 47.65 -29.89 40.66
N ASP A 940 47.15 -28.90 41.39
CA ASP A 940 47.35 -28.74 42.84
C ASP A 940 46.71 -29.88 43.65
N VAL A 941 45.61 -30.45 43.13
CA VAL A 941 44.83 -31.49 43.82
C VAL A 941 44.40 -32.59 42.84
N SER A 942 44.45 -33.85 43.29
CA SER A 942 43.96 -34.98 42.49
C SER A 942 42.44 -34.92 42.30
N LEU A 943 41.96 -35.38 41.13
CA LEU A 943 40.53 -35.43 40.83
C LEU A 943 39.70 -36.13 41.92
N SER A 944 40.21 -37.23 42.49
CA SER A 944 39.57 -37.96 43.59
C SER A 944 39.38 -37.14 44.87
N ALA A 945 40.30 -36.21 45.17
CA ALA A 945 40.22 -35.36 46.36
C ALA A 945 39.39 -34.07 46.12
N ALA A 946 39.17 -33.69 44.87
CA ALA A 946 38.35 -32.52 44.50
C ALA A 946 36.85 -32.85 44.32
N ILE A 947 36.48 -34.13 44.15
CA ILE A 947 35.08 -34.56 44.07
C ILE A 947 34.48 -34.61 45.48
N GLN A 948 33.35 -33.93 45.66
CA GLN A 948 32.55 -33.93 46.89
C GLN A 948 31.24 -34.70 46.67
N GLN A 949 30.79 -35.48 47.65
CA GLN A 949 29.48 -36.16 47.61
C GLN A 949 28.39 -35.22 48.15
N VAL A 950 27.22 -35.17 47.52
CA VAL A 950 26.16 -34.23 47.92
C VAL A 950 25.41 -34.77 49.17
N PRO A 951 25.29 -33.97 50.25
CA PRO A 951 24.57 -34.38 51.45
C PRO A 951 23.14 -34.85 51.15
N GLY A 952 22.74 -35.99 51.72
CA GLY A 952 21.41 -36.56 51.51
C GLY A 952 21.16 -37.19 50.13
N GLN A 953 22.13 -37.20 49.20
CA GLN A 953 22.01 -37.86 47.89
C GLN A 953 23.23 -38.73 47.58
N ALA A 954 23.20 -39.99 48.04
CA ALA A 954 24.32 -40.94 47.90
C ALA A 954 24.82 -41.12 46.45
N ASN A 955 23.94 -41.01 45.46
CA ASN A 955 24.26 -41.19 44.05
C ASN A 955 24.68 -39.89 43.33
N LEU A 956 24.74 -38.75 44.02
CA LEU A 956 25.10 -37.46 43.43
C LEU A 956 26.46 -36.96 43.91
N MET A 957 27.33 -36.63 42.95
CA MET A 957 28.66 -36.07 43.20
C MET A 957 28.81 -34.71 42.53
N LEU A 958 29.57 -33.80 43.15
CA LEU A 958 29.93 -32.49 42.64
C LEU A 958 31.45 -32.38 42.47
N LEU A 959 31.89 -31.98 41.28
CA LEU A 959 33.18 -31.30 41.10
C LEU A 959 32.88 -29.80 41.01
N ALA A 960 33.11 -29.09 42.11
CA ALA A 960 32.89 -27.65 42.19
C ALA A 960 33.88 -26.89 41.28
N SER A 961 33.75 -25.58 41.09
CA SER A 961 34.68 -24.85 40.21
C SER A 961 36.08 -24.77 40.81
N GLY A 962 36.17 -24.68 42.14
CA GLY A 962 37.37 -24.22 42.83
C GLY A 962 37.53 -22.69 42.74
N PRO A 963 38.69 -22.15 43.15
CA PRO A 963 38.98 -20.72 43.08
C PRO A 963 38.94 -20.20 41.64
N VAL A 964 38.49 -18.95 41.46
CA VAL A 964 38.35 -18.32 40.14
C VAL A 964 39.74 -18.08 39.51
N PRO A 965 40.06 -18.70 38.36
CA PRO A 965 41.36 -18.52 37.71
C PRO A 965 41.43 -17.21 36.90
N PRO A 966 42.63 -16.68 36.61
CA PRO A 966 42.80 -15.50 35.76
C PRO A 966 42.36 -15.76 34.31
N ASN A 967 42.66 -16.94 33.75
CA ASN A 967 42.32 -17.32 32.37
C ASN A 967 41.39 -18.56 32.30
N PRO A 968 40.06 -18.41 32.54
CA PRO A 968 39.12 -19.54 32.49
C PRO A 968 39.09 -20.33 31.17
N ALA A 969 39.11 -19.63 30.03
CA ALA A 969 38.94 -20.24 28.71
C ALA A 969 40.12 -21.15 28.31
N GLU A 970 41.34 -20.79 28.73
CA GLU A 970 42.57 -21.52 28.45
C GLU A 970 42.60 -22.86 29.19
N LEU A 971 42.25 -22.86 30.49
CA LEU A 971 42.13 -24.07 31.30
C LEU A 971 41.06 -25.03 30.76
N LEU A 972 39.91 -24.52 30.32
CA LEU A 972 38.81 -25.32 29.78
C LEU A 972 39.06 -25.85 28.35
N ALA A 973 40.03 -25.28 27.62
CA ALA A 973 40.49 -25.76 26.32
C ALA A 973 41.69 -26.74 26.42
N GLY A 974 42.32 -26.84 27.59
CA GLY A 974 43.51 -27.66 27.81
C GLY A 974 43.22 -29.17 27.89
N GLN A 975 44.20 -29.99 27.51
CA GLN A 975 44.10 -31.45 27.46
C GLN A 975 43.63 -32.10 28.78
N ARG A 976 44.01 -31.53 29.93
CA ARG A 976 43.55 -31.97 31.25
C ARG A 976 42.03 -31.90 31.43
N MET A 977 41.32 -31.02 30.73
CA MET A 977 39.86 -30.98 30.76
C MET A 977 39.26 -32.26 30.16
N SER A 978 39.77 -32.70 29.01
CA SER A 978 39.41 -33.99 28.40
C SER A 978 39.70 -35.17 29.33
N GLU A 979 40.86 -35.17 30.00
CA GLU A 979 41.25 -36.21 30.97
C GLU A 979 40.28 -36.26 32.17
N VAL A 980 39.88 -35.10 32.70
CA VAL A 980 38.87 -35.00 33.77
C VAL A 980 37.52 -35.54 33.29
N LEU A 981 37.06 -35.16 32.10
CA LEU A 981 35.78 -35.65 31.57
C LEU A 981 35.77 -37.17 31.39
N ILE A 982 36.83 -37.75 30.81
CA ILE A 982 37.00 -39.21 30.66
C ILE A 982 37.05 -39.91 32.03
N ALA A 983 37.79 -39.35 32.99
CA ALA A 983 37.92 -39.93 34.33
C ALA A 983 36.62 -39.84 35.15
N MET A 984 35.81 -38.80 34.94
CA MET A 984 34.48 -38.68 35.54
C MET A 984 33.48 -39.65 34.89
N GLN A 985 33.46 -39.75 33.56
CA GLN A 985 32.58 -40.66 32.81
C GLN A 985 32.81 -42.15 33.17
N ARG A 986 34.00 -42.54 33.65
CA ARG A 986 34.27 -43.89 34.17
C ARG A 986 33.69 -44.15 35.57
N ARG A 987 33.34 -43.12 36.34
CA ARG A 987 32.88 -43.22 37.75
C ARG A 987 31.35 -43.21 37.89
N VAL A 988 30.66 -42.52 36.99
CA VAL A 988 29.21 -42.27 37.06
C VAL A 988 28.51 -42.65 35.76
N ASP A 989 27.18 -42.77 35.79
CA ASP A 989 26.38 -43.15 34.62
C ASP A 989 26.07 -41.95 33.73
N VAL A 990 26.05 -40.73 34.29
CA VAL A 990 25.83 -39.46 33.58
C VAL A 990 26.69 -38.34 34.20
N VAL A 991 27.38 -37.57 33.36
CA VAL A 991 28.07 -36.32 33.73
C VAL A 991 27.28 -35.12 33.19
N LEU A 992 26.88 -34.21 34.08
CA LEU A 992 26.22 -32.95 33.74
C LEU A 992 27.17 -31.77 33.98
N ILE A 993 27.25 -30.82 33.05
CA ILE A 993 28.16 -29.67 33.16
C ILE A 993 27.36 -28.36 33.14
N ASP A 994 27.48 -27.53 34.19
CA ASP A 994 27.01 -26.13 34.14
C ASP A 994 28.08 -25.28 33.44
N THR A 995 27.66 -24.43 32.51
CA THR A 995 28.57 -23.61 31.67
C THR A 995 28.06 -22.17 31.57
N PRO A 996 28.92 -21.15 31.43
CA PRO A 996 28.47 -19.76 31.35
C PRO A 996 27.55 -19.51 30.13
N PRO A 997 26.86 -18.35 30.04
CA PRO A 997 25.99 -18.08 28.89
C PRO A 997 26.80 -17.84 27.60
N VAL A 998 26.36 -18.44 26.49
CA VAL A 998 27.05 -18.45 25.19
C VAL A 998 27.28 -17.04 24.64
N LEU A 999 26.32 -16.12 24.81
CA LEU A 999 26.48 -14.73 24.35
C LEU A 999 27.37 -13.87 25.26
N SER A 1000 27.81 -14.40 26.41
CA SER A 1000 28.56 -13.66 27.43
C SER A 1000 30.02 -14.13 27.58
N ALA A 1001 30.32 -15.39 27.25
CA ALA A 1001 31.67 -15.94 27.31
C ALA A 1001 31.87 -17.08 26.30
N THR A 1002 33.05 -17.13 25.67
CA THR A 1002 33.45 -18.19 24.74
C THR A 1002 33.65 -19.55 25.42
N ASP A 1003 33.93 -19.55 26.72
CA ASP A 1003 34.14 -20.73 27.57
C ASP A 1003 33.05 -21.80 27.38
N ALA A 1004 31.79 -21.37 27.24
CA ALA A 1004 30.64 -22.25 27.07
C ALA A 1004 30.66 -23.00 25.73
N ALA A 1005 31.16 -22.37 24.67
CA ALA A 1005 31.31 -22.97 23.35
C ALA A 1005 32.45 -24.01 23.36
N LEU A 1006 33.58 -23.69 24.01
CA LEU A 1006 34.75 -24.58 24.17
C LEU A 1006 34.43 -25.86 24.95
N VAL A 1007 33.65 -25.77 26.03
CA VAL A 1007 33.17 -26.95 26.76
C VAL A 1007 32.16 -27.73 25.93
N SER A 1008 31.26 -27.03 25.22
CA SER A 1008 30.21 -27.68 24.42
C SER A 1008 30.72 -28.42 23.18
N SER A 1009 31.95 -28.16 22.71
CA SER A 1009 32.60 -28.98 21.66
C SER A 1009 33.27 -30.26 22.19
N GLN A 1010 33.33 -30.47 23.52
CA GLN A 1010 34.00 -31.60 24.17
C GLN A 1010 33.03 -32.62 24.81
N VAL A 1011 31.73 -32.52 24.53
CA VAL A 1011 30.66 -33.34 25.15
C VAL A 1011 29.86 -34.15 24.13
N ASP A 1012 29.10 -35.15 24.57
CA ASP A 1012 28.20 -35.92 23.70
C ASP A 1012 26.97 -35.10 23.26
N GLY A 1013 26.55 -34.13 24.07
CA GLY A 1013 25.37 -33.32 23.80
C GLY A 1013 25.32 -32.00 24.57
N THR A 1014 24.72 -30.98 23.96
CA THR A 1014 24.52 -29.65 24.55
C THR A 1014 23.04 -29.30 24.63
N VAL A 1015 22.61 -28.74 25.76
CA VAL A 1015 21.25 -28.24 25.99
C VAL A 1015 21.28 -26.73 26.20
N LEU A 1016 20.49 -25.99 25.40
CA LEU A 1016 20.36 -24.53 25.52
C LEU A 1016 19.13 -24.17 26.37
N VAL A 1017 19.34 -23.58 27.55
CA VAL A 1017 18.26 -23.04 28.39
C VAL A 1017 17.96 -21.61 27.98
N VAL A 1018 16.67 -21.28 27.80
CA VAL A 1018 16.19 -19.92 27.53
C VAL A 1018 15.08 -19.55 28.52
N ALA A 1019 15.03 -18.28 28.94
CA ALA A 1019 14.02 -17.78 29.86
C ALA A 1019 12.73 -17.39 29.10
N ALA A 1020 11.66 -18.14 29.38
CA ALA A 1020 10.34 -17.91 28.81
C ALA A 1020 9.85 -16.48 29.09
N GLY A 1021 9.46 -15.76 28.05
CA GLY A 1021 9.00 -14.37 28.17
C GLY A 1021 10.12 -13.33 28.38
N ARG A 1022 11.40 -13.73 28.31
CA ARG A 1022 12.54 -12.81 28.52
C ARG A 1022 13.62 -12.90 27.44
N THR A 1023 14.02 -14.12 27.04
CA THR A 1023 14.99 -14.31 25.95
C THR A 1023 14.32 -14.01 24.62
N THR A 1024 14.92 -13.17 23.77
CA THR A 1024 14.32 -12.83 22.47
C THR A 1024 14.73 -13.78 21.36
N GLN A 1025 13.87 -13.93 20.35
CA GLN A 1025 14.12 -14.77 19.17
C GLN A 1025 15.52 -14.54 18.55
N PRO A 1026 16.01 -13.31 18.32
CA PRO A 1026 17.36 -13.09 17.77
C PRO A 1026 18.50 -13.54 18.71
N GLN A 1027 18.35 -13.39 20.02
CA GLN A 1027 19.35 -13.83 21.00
C GLN A 1027 19.48 -15.35 21.02
N MET A 1028 18.35 -16.06 20.98
CA MET A 1028 18.32 -17.52 20.87
C MET A 1028 18.95 -17.98 19.54
N SER A 1029 18.54 -17.41 18.40
CA SER A 1029 19.12 -17.77 17.09
C SER A 1029 20.62 -17.51 17.01
N HIS A 1030 21.12 -16.41 17.58
CA HIS A 1030 22.55 -16.11 17.62
C HIS A 1030 23.34 -17.06 18.54
N SER A 1031 22.77 -17.45 19.69
CA SER A 1031 23.39 -18.46 20.58
C SER A 1031 23.55 -19.81 19.89
N ILE A 1032 22.53 -20.21 19.11
CA ILE A 1032 22.54 -21.42 18.29
C ILE A 1032 23.60 -21.34 17.18
N GLU A 1033 23.80 -20.17 16.57
CA GLU A 1033 24.85 -19.95 15.58
C GLU A 1033 26.25 -20.08 16.16
N LEU A 1034 26.51 -19.54 17.35
CA LEU A 1034 27.80 -19.67 18.03
C LEU A 1034 28.11 -21.12 18.41
N LEU A 1035 27.12 -21.87 18.92
CA LEU A 1035 27.27 -23.31 19.19
C LEU A 1035 27.53 -24.11 17.90
N ALA A 1036 26.86 -23.76 16.80
CA ALA A 1036 27.09 -24.41 15.50
C ALA A 1036 28.47 -24.08 14.90
N GLN A 1037 29.04 -22.90 15.17
CA GLN A 1037 30.38 -22.51 14.71
C GLN A 1037 31.50 -23.35 15.33
N VAL A 1038 31.32 -23.84 16.56
CA VAL A 1038 32.27 -24.74 17.25
C VAL A 1038 31.91 -26.23 17.09
N SER A 1039 30.98 -26.56 16.19
CA SER A 1039 30.47 -27.92 15.98
C SER A 1039 29.89 -28.61 17.24
N ALA A 1040 29.35 -27.84 18.19
CA ALA A 1040 28.74 -28.40 19.40
C ALA A 1040 27.45 -29.18 19.07
N PRO A 1041 27.26 -30.41 19.61
CA PRO A 1041 26.09 -31.24 19.36
C PRO A 1041 24.85 -30.74 20.13
N LEU A 1042 24.22 -29.68 19.64
CA LEU A 1042 23.02 -29.10 20.24
C LEU A 1042 21.81 -30.07 20.12
N LEU A 1043 21.41 -30.65 21.25
CA LEU A 1043 20.30 -31.60 21.34
C LEU A 1043 18.92 -30.91 21.27
N GLY A 1044 18.82 -29.67 21.77
CA GLY A 1044 17.58 -28.90 21.78
C GLY A 1044 17.55 -27.79 22.82
N VAL A 1045 16.37 -27.21 23.01
CA VAL A 1045 16.14 -26.03 23.88
C VAL A 1045 15.23 -26.36 25.06
N VAL A 1046 15.53 -25.82 26.24
CA VAL A 1046 14.68 -25.87 27.43
C VAL A 1046 14.11 -24.48 27.72
N LEU A 1047 12.77 -24.39 27.79
CA LEU A 1047 12.06 -23.18 28.16
C LEU A 1047 11.89 -23.10 29.68
N ASN A 1048 12.62 -22.22 30.35
CA ASN A 1048 12.56 -22.08 31.80
C ASN A 1048 11.71 -20.87 32.25
N GLY A 1049 11.00 -21.02 33.37
CA GLY A 1049 10.20 -19.94 33.98
C GLY A 1049 8.81 -19.74 33.37
N LEU A 1050 8.23 -20.77 32.76
CA LEU A 1050 6.90 -20.69 32.12
C LEU A 1050 5.81 -20.38 33.18
N ALA A 1051 4.95 -19.40 32.91
CA ALA A 1051 3.87 -19.04 33.84
C ALA A 1051 2.88 -20.21 34.03
N PRO A 1052 2.39 -20.47 35.26
CA PRO A 1052 1.47 -21.58 35.52
C PRO A 1052 0.19 -21.42 34.70
N ARG A 1053 -0.04 -22.38 33.80
CA ARG A 1053 -1.24 -22.55 32.98
C ARG A 1053 -1.87 -23.91 33.31
N PRO A 1054 -3.20 -24.08 33.17
CA PRO A 1054 -3.86 -25.35 33.48
C PRO A 1054 -3.27 -26.51 32.67
N LEU A 1055 -2.98 -27.61 33.38
CA LEU A 1055 -2.20 -28.77 32.91
C LEU A 1055 -2.78 -29.46 31.67
N SER A 1056 -4.09 -29.33 31.42
CA SER A 1056 -4.79 -29.98 30.30
C SER A 1056 -4.20 -29.66 28.92
N ARG A 1057 -3.67 -28.44 28.71
CA ARG A 1057 -3.01 -28.07 27.44
C ARG A 1057 -1.53 -28.47 27.36
N ILE A 1058 -0.85 -28.60 28.50
CA ILE A 1058 0.57 -29.00 28.56
C ILE A 1058 0.69 -30.52 28.35
N ALA A 1059 -0.16 -31.32 29.00
CA ALA A 1059 -0.23 -32.76 28.79
C ALA A 1059 -0.54 -33.13 27.33
N GLY A 1060 -1.47 -32.39 26.70
CA GLY A 1060 -1.80 -32.55 25.28
C GLY A 1060 -0.69 -32.12 24.31
N PHE A 1061 0.39 -31.49 24.78
CA PHE A 1061 1.58 -31.16 23.98
C PHE A 1061 2.72 -32.18 24.19
N LEU A 1062 3.01 -32.57 25.44
CA LEU A 1062 3.99 -33.61 25.75
C LEU A 1062 3.67 -34.94 25.04
N ALA A 1063 2.39 -35.29 24.93
CA ALA A 1063 1.93 -36.46 24.16
C ALA A 1063 2.08 -36.34 22.63
N ARG A 1064 2.47 -35.17 22.10
CA ARG A 1064 2.68 -34.86 20.67
C ARG A 1064 4.13 -34.55 20.31
N SER A 1065 4.98 -34.16 21.27
CA SER A 1065 6.38 -33.81 21.03
C SER A 1065 7.35 -34.99 21.09
N VAL A 1066 6.95 -36.14 21.66
CA VAL A 1066 7.72 -37.39 21.53
C VAL A 1066 7.55 -37.95 20.11
N PRO A 1067 8.64 -38.19 19.35
CA PRO A 1067 8.55 -38.79 18.02
C PRO A 1067 8.04 -40.23 18.13
N LYS A 1068 6.84 -40.50 17.61
CA LYS A 1068 6.30 -41.86 17.51
C LYS A 1068 7.02 -42.62 16.41
N HIS A 1069 8.07 -43.37 16.79
CA HIS A 1069 8.74 -44.28 15.86
C HIS A 1069 7.74 -45.36 15.38
N PRO A 1070 7.46 -45.48 14.08
CA PRO A 1070 6.35 -46.29 13.61
C PRO A 1070 6.76 -47.73 13.30
N ASP A 1071 7.64 -48.36 14.07
CA ASP A 1071 7.93 -49.79 14.01
C ASP A 1071 8.36 -50.30 15.39
N LEU A 1072 7.41 -50.87 16.13
CA LEU A 1072 7.67 -51.82 17.21
C LEU A 1072 6.65 -52.95 17.06
N PRO A 1073 7.07 -54.22 16.89
CA PRO A 1073 6.15 -55.34 17.09
C PRO A 1073 5.64 -55.27 18.54
N ARG A 1074 4.34 -55.49 18.74
CA ARG A 1074 3.72 -55.50 20.07
C ARG A 1074 4.27 -56.65 20.90
N TYR A 1075 5.39 -56.43 21.60
CA TYR A 1075 5.94 -57.40 22.52
C TYR A 1075 5.04 -57.49 23.76
N ARG A 1076 4.04 -58.38 23.71
CA ARG A 1076 3.28 -58.81 24.89
C ARG A 1076 4.24 -59.50 25.86
N ARG A 1077 4.92 -58.73 26.72
CA ARG A 1077 5.53 -59.30 27.94
C ARG A 1077 4.38 -59.85 28.78
N ARG A 1078 4.22 -61.18 28.77
CA ARG A 1078 3.55 -61.93 29.84
C ARG A 1078 4.36 -61.68 31.12
N VAL A 1079 4.02 -60.63 31.85
CA VAL A 1079 4.41 -60.53 33.26
C VAL A 1079 3.64 -61.62 33.99
N ARG A 1080 4.33 -62.72 34.31
CA ARG A 1080 3.83 -63.67 35.33
C ARG A 1080 3.63 -62.87 36.61
N ARG A 1081 2.41 -62.89 37.16
CA ARG A 1081 2.10 -62.29 38.45
C ARG A 1081 2.92 -62.96 39.56
N PRO A 1082 3.64 -62.21 40.40
CA PRO A 1082 3.88 -62.60 41.78
C PRO A 1082 2.72 -62.09 42.62
N TRP A 1083 2.01 -63.04 43.22
CA TRP A 1083 1.08 -62.95 44.35
C TRP A 1083 0.98 -61.61 45.10
N LEU A 1084 -0.21 -61.01 45.03
CA LEU A 1084 -0.71 -60.11 46.07
C LEU A 1084 -1.04 -60.95 47.31
N VAL A 1085 -0.29 -60.75 48.39
CA VAL A 1085 -0.74 -61.09 49.75
C VAL A 1085 -1.11 -59.77 50.42
N SER A 1086 -2.41 -59.52 50.55
CA SER A 1086 -2.94 -58.69 51.63
C SER A 1086 -2.95 -59.51 52.92
N PRO A 1087 -2.67 -58.88 54.06
CA PRO A 1087 -3.81 -58.60 54.92
C PRO A 1087 -3.88 -57.14 55.39
N ARG A 1088 -5.13 -56.79 55.75
CA ARG A 1088 -5.60 -55.49 56.23
C ARG A 1088 -4.95 -55.09 57.55
N LEU A 1089 -4.72 -53.79 57.73
CA LEU A 1089 -5.50 -52.96 58.66
C LEU A 1089 -5.66 -51.56 58.06
#